data_AF-A0A959I2K7-F1
#
_entry.id   AF-A0A959I2K7-F1
#
_cell.length_a   1.000
_cell.length_b   1.000
_cell.length_c   1.000
_cell.angle_alpha   90.00
_cell.angle_beta   90.00
_cell.angle_gamma   90.00
#
_symmetry.space_group_name_H-M   'P 1'
#
loop_
_entity.id
_entity.type
_entity.pdbx_description
1 polymer ?
#
loop_
_entity_poly.entity_id
_entity_poly.type
_entity_poly.pdbx_seq_one_letter_code
_entity_poly.pdbx_strand_id
1 'polypeptide(L)'
;MDYPSLKSYWYRNAHMLTTAFQEGRASFLPFLLPELALEMPVSKVLQSLVSRSGKGIIQDALDPRHTIPSPLAGLRTTNWIKRTNMVGINVRTVQNFWNVIKYMLTVPEAQQSVHLLPIWEPGVVASLYGMASWNISPEFFSQELYDAYPHLDTVEKQLKVVINLLHASGRTVGMDVIPHTDRYSEIVLGNPRHFEWLQRRDDKITNHRANLHEEVEQAVFRFLKEQGPAKDGIDLPADVVEFFSEEYPESARIELLFGSREDYGRRGQRRGWLVQHLYKDGFEPVPATMGPPYRGLEVDTSDKAKSVDGEGRIWREYKIKEPQEMSRVFGPLARYKLYERLNDNKDWEIDFTQPRKATWEYACHHFHSIQQEYNFDFMRGDMSHVQMRPEGVPAKTDDYYDLHKAVRTYVQAVKPYFGYFAETFLVGPGFIAYGNEVDHLEQADADSTLGDLQSMVVGSPKFMQHFRWYLDILKGRDFAPNFTIMTGDKDDPRFDEFYLGGNEARLFTALFLADMPSYMAQGFECRDPHPTPAPNEHYSKLYVFRISNGEKATKGPYVFGKNGQLYHRLSRLRFAAEQLLPQIVNSDTQWLLPPDATAATRVIAWTQSPKPHYLFVVNLDVDEPAVNIKIPKIRGYEKAAPPRLHFSTHQEKVQLDALFFNGKQYQIDGLEAGEGRVYSWIH
;
A
#
# COMPACT_ATOMS: atom_id res chain seq x y z
N MET A 1 8.23 -5.10 29.09
CA MET A 1 7.36 -4.15 29.82
C MET A 1 5.92 -4.35 29.38
N ASP A 2 4.94 -4.23 30.28
CA ASP A 2 3.53 -4.17 29.88
C ASP A 2 3.13 -2.76 29.40
N TYR A 3 1.87 -2.59 28.99
CA TYR A 3 1.41 -1.34 28.40
C TYR A 3 1.39 -0.15 29.38
N PRO A 4 0.83 -0.27 30.61
CA PRO A 4 0.89 0.82 31.58
C PRO A 4 2.33 1.19 31.97
N SER A 5 3.23 0.21 32.04
CA SER A 5 4.65 0.44 32.33
C SER A 5 5.34 1.23 31.22
N LEU A 6 5.06 0.93 29.94
CA LEU A 6 5.59 1.69 28.82
C LEU A 6 5.09 3.14 28.82
N LYS A 7 3.79 3.35 29.01
CA LYS A 7 3.20 4.69 29.12
C LYS A 7 3.84 5.48 30.27
N SER A 8 4.00 4.84 31.43
CA SER A 8 4.67 5.44 32.59
C SER A 8 6.16 5.72 32.34
N TYR A 9 6.85 4.82 31.63
CA TYR A 9 8.25 4.99 31.25
C TYR A 9 8.42 6.19 30.33
N TRP A 10 7.57 6.33 29.31
CA TRP A 10 7.56 7.50 28.44
C TRP A 10 7.40 8.79 29.24
N TYR A 11 6.36 8.94 30.06
CA TYR A 11 6.15 10.20 30.80
C TYR A 11 7.28 10.55 31.76
N ARG A 12 7.92 9.56 32.41
CA ARG A 12 9.07 9.80 33.29
C ARG A 12 10.33 10.21 32.54
N ASN A 13 10.50 9.75 31.30
CA ASN A 13 11.74 9.90 30.53
C ASN A 13 11.60 10.78 29.28
N ALA A 14 10.42 11.33 29.00
CA ALA A 14 10.09 12.00 27.75
C ALA A 14 11.10 13.09 27.37
N HIS A 15 11.59 13.87 28.34
CA HIS A 15 12.61 14.89 28.08
C HIS A 15 13.90 14.27 27.53
N MET A 16 14.47 13.29 28.23
CA MET A 16 15.71 12.60 27.81
C MET A 16 15.55 11.94 26.42
N LEU A 17 14.42 11.26 26.20
CA LEU A 17 14.15 10.55 24.95
C LEU A 17 13.92 11.51 23.78
N THR A 18 13.24 12.64 24.02
CA THR A 18 13.08 13.70 23.02
C THR A 18 14.41 14.36 22.70
N THR A 19 15.24 14.66 23.69
CA THR A 19 16.58 15.21 23.48
C THR A 19 17.45 14.25 22.64
N ALA A 20 17.39 12.94 22.89
CA ALA A 20 18.12 11.97 22.07
C ALA A 20 17.69 12.01 20.59
N PHE A 21 16.40 12.14 20.30
CA PHE A 21 15.90 12.35 18.95
C PHE A 21 16.38 13.69 18.37
N GLN A 22 16.24 14.79 19.11
CA GLN A 22 16.62 16.12 18.66
C GLN A 22 18.12 16.23 18.35
N GLU A 23 18.98 15.54 19.09
CA GLU A 23 20.45 15.60 18.96
C GLU A 23 21.04 14.64 17.92
N GLY A 24 20.25 13.85 17.19
CA GLY A 24 20.82 12.86 16.27
C GLY A 24 21.02 11.47 16.84
N ARG A 25 20.92 11.28 18.17
CA ARG A 25 21.28 10.03 18.86
C ARG A 25 20.28 8.89 18.67
N ALA A 26 19.04 9.20 18.31
CA ALA A 26 18.02 8.25 17.84
C ALA A 26 17.33 8.82 16.60
N SER A 27 16.92 7.98 15.65
CA SER A 27 16.20 8.43 14.44
C SER A 27 14.69 8.58 14.65
N PHE A 28 14.17 8.10 15.78
CA PHE A 28 12.77 8.17 16.20
C PHE A 28 12.69 8.47 17.70
N LEU A 29 11.49 8.68 18.25
CA LEU A 29 11.24 8.85 19.68
C LEU A 29 11.09 7.48 20.36
N PRO A 30 12.09 7.06 21.16
CA PRO A 30 12.07 5.76 21.84
C PRO A 30 10.83 5.56 22.71
N PHE A 31 10.24 4.38 22.64
CA PHE A 31 9.13 3.97 23.51
C PHE A 31 7.89 4.89 23.49
N LEU A 32 7.79 5.81 22.53
CA LEU A 32 6.61 6.62 22.31
C LEU A 32 5.55 5.76 21.61
N LEU A 33 4.52 5.38 22.36
CA LEU A 33 3.38 4.64 21.81
C LEU A 33 2.70 5.43 20.68
N PRO A 34 2.30 4.79 19.56
CA PRO A 34 1.64 5.45 18.44
C PRO A 34 0.47 6.36 18.86
N GLU A 35 -0.41 5.89 19.74
CA GLU A 35 -1.54 6.69 20.21
C GLU A 35 -1.11 7.99 20.93
N LEU A 36 -0.04 7.93 21.72
CA LEU A 36 0.47 9.09 22.45
C LEU A 36 1.16 10.06 21.50
N ALA A 37 1.73 9.56 20.41
CA ALA A 37 2.28 10.40 19.35
C ALA A 37 1.18 11.21 18.70
N LEU A 38 0.02 10.60 18.38
CA LEU A 38 -1.12 11.29 17.78
C LEU A 38 -1.69 12.40 18.67
N GLU A 39 -1.58 12.24 19.99
CA GLU A 39 -1.97 13.25 20.99
C GLU A 39 -0.98 14.41 21.14
N MET A 40 0.21 14.35 20.52
CA MET A 40 1.21 15.43 20.64
C MET A 40 0.72 16.72 19.96
N PRO A 41 0.80 17.89 20.62
CA PRO A 41 0.47 19.17 19.99
C PRO A 41 1.41 19.51 18.82
N VAL A 42 0.88 20.16 17.78
CA VAL A 42 1.66 20.69 16.62
C VAL A 42 2.94 21.40 17.07
N SER A 43 2.85 22.26 18.09
CA SER A 43 3.99 23.04 18.58
C SER A 43 5.15 22.19 19.10
N LYS A 44 4.86 21.09 19.82
CA LYS A 44 5.90 20.17 20.35
C LYS A 44 6.54 19.34 19.24
N VAL A 45 5.73 18.88 18.29
CA VAL A 45 6.20 18.14 17.12
C VAL A 45 7.15 19.03 16.32
N LEU A 46 6.73 20.25 15.98
CA LEU A 46 7.55 21.20 15.22
C LEU A 46 8.81 21.62 15.98
N GLN A 47 8.74 21.87 17.28
CA GLN A 47 9.93 22.15 18.08
C GLN A 47 10.95 21.01 17.98
N SER A 48 10.48 19.76 18.02
CA SER A 48 11.34 18.58 17.91
C SER A 48 11.95 18.45 16.52
N LEU A 49 11.16 18.68 15.47
CA LEU A 49 11.62 18.65 14.08
C LEU A 49 12.62 19.79 13.79
N VAL A 50 12.36 21.01 14.27
CA VAL A 50 13.27 22.17 14.13
C VAL A 50 14.59 21.90 14.85
N SER A 51 14.55 21.29 16.04
CA SER A 51 15.77 20.97 16.78
C SER A 51 16.59 19.88 16.09
N ARG A 52 15.93 18.91 15.43
CA ARG A 52 16.57 17.82 14.70
C ARG A 52 17.12 18.24 13.33
N SER A 53 16.31 18.85 12.50
CA SER A 53 16.63 19.12 11.09
C SER A 53 17.07 20.57 10.84
N GLY A 54 16.93 21.45 11.82
CA GLY A 54 17.24 22.87 11.69
C GLY A 54 16.06 23.70 11.19
N LYS A 55 15.99 24.94 11.66
CA LYS A 55 14.86 25.85 11.42
C LYS A 55 14.60 26.12 9.94
N GLY A 56 15.65 26.37 9.16
CA GLY A 56 15.52 26.70 7.72
C GLY A 56 14.83 25.58 6.95
N ILE A 57 15.30 24.34 7.11
CA ILE A 57 14.74 23.16 6.43
C ILE A 57 13.27 22.97 6.78
N ILE A 58 12.90 23.12 8.05
CA ILE A 58 11.50 22.97 8.47
C ILE A 58 10.62 24.13 7.95
N GLN A 59 11.14 25.35 7.89
CA GLN A 59 10.42 26.48 7.30
C GLN A 59 10.17 26.26 5.81
N ASP A 60 11.18 25.81 5.07
CA ASP A 60 11.06 25.47 3.64
C ASP A 60 10.07 24.32 3.44
N ALA A 61 10.09 23.31 4.31
CA ALA A 61 9.17 22.18 4.23
C ALA A 61 7.71 22.57 4.49
N LEU A 62 7.46 23.59 5.33
CA LEU A 62 6.13 24.12 5.65
C LEU A 62 5.59 25.15 4.64
N ASP A 63 6.37 25.52 3.62
CA ASP A 63 5.87 26.31 2.48
C ASP A 63 5.32 25.36 1.41
N PRO A 64 3.99 25.32 1.15
CA PRO A 64 3.42 24.44 0.14
C PRO A 64 3.84 24.80 -1.29
N ARG A 65 4.43 25.98 -1.52
CA ARG A 65 4.98 26.38 -2.83
C ARG A 65 6.39 25.85 -3.04
N HIS A 66 7.05 25.40 -1.99
CA HIS A 66 8.38 24.82 -2.06
C HIS A 66 8.30 23.29 -2.15
N THR A 67 9.27 22.68 -2.81
CA THR A 67 9.39 21.22 -2.92
C THR A 67 10.73 20.81 -2.35
N ILE A 68 10.71 20.07 -1.24
CA ILE A 68 11.91 19.45 -0.71
C ILE A 68 12.29 18.28 -1.65
N PRO A 69 13.52 18.24 -2.17
CA PRO A 69 13.98 17.14 -3.00
C PRO A 69 13.81 15.80 -2.30
N SER A 70 13.46 14.78 -3.08
CA SER A 70 13.44 13.39 -2.61
C SER A 70 14.83 12.99 -2.09
N PRO A 71 14.94 12.13 -1.06
CA PRO A 71 16.23 11.57 -0.63
C PRO A 71 16.90 10.70 -1.73
N LEU A 72 16.16 10.34 -2.78
CA LEU A 72 16.64 9.61 -3.95
C LEU A 72 17.04 10.53 -5.12
N ALA A 73 16.95 11.85 -4.94
CA ALA A 73 17.28 12.80 -5.99
C ALA A 73 18.70 12.56 -6.53
N GLY A 74 18.80 12.41 -7.85
CA GLY A 74 20.06 12.12 -8.55
C GLY A 74 20.31 10.63 -8.83
N LEU A 75 19.54 9.71 -8.23
CA LEU A 75 19.58 8.30 -8.63
C LEU A 75 19.01 8.12 -10.05
N ARG A 76 19.45 7.07 -10.72
CA ARG A 76 19.00 6.72 -12.09
C ARG A 76 18.39 5.32 -12.18
N THR A 77 18.09 4.72 -11.04
CA THR A 77 17.65 3.33 -10.93
C THR A 77 16.63 3.21 -9.81
N THR A 78 15.74 2.25 -9.96
CA THR A 78 14.73 1.84 -8.98
C THR A 78 15.22 0.76 -8.02
N ASN A 79 16.46 0.28 -8.13
CA ASN A 79 16.99 -0.80 -7.31
C ASN A 79 16.91 -0.54 -5.79
N TRP A 80 16.79 0.71 -5.36
CA TRP A 80 16.57 1.07 -3.96
C TRP A 80 15.31 0.40 -3.38
N ILE A 81 14.23 0.24 -4.16
CA ILE A 81 12.96 -0.31 -3.66
C ILE A 81 13.04 -1.82 -3.40
N LYS A 82 14.01 -2.51 -4.05
CA LYS A 82 14.29 -3.93 -3.84
C LYS A 82 14.97 -4.24 -2.51
N ARG A 83 15.31 -3.23 -1.72
CA ARG A 83 16.01 -3.36 -0.43
C ARG A 83 15.40 -2.49 0.67
N THR A 84 14.28 -1.82 0.39
CA THR A 84 13.70 -0.89 1.35
C THR A 84 12.75 -1.60 2.32
N ASN A 85 12.71 -1.08 3.54
CA ASN A 85 11.73 -1.46 4.55
C ASN A 85 10.63 -0.41 4.56
N MET A 86 9.41 -0.83 4.24
CA MET A 86 8.27 0.04 4.03
C MET A 86 7.29 -0.03 5.19
N VAL A 87 6.67 1.10 5.50
CA VAL A 87 5.52 1.20 6.39
C VAL A 87 4.29 1.68 5.61
N GLY A 88 3.21 0.92 5.67
CA GLY A 88 1.91 1.29 5.11
C GLY A 88 1.06 2.04 6.11
N ILE A 89 0.57 3.24 5.76
CA ILE A 89 -0.24 4.08 6.64
C ILE A 89 -1.61 4.31 6.00
N ASN A 90 -2.66 3.85 6.67
CA ASN A 90 -4.03 4.27 6.37
C ASN A 90 -4.27 5.65 6.98
N VAL A 91 -4.38 6.69 6.16
CA VAL A 91 -4.57 8.06 6.69
C VAL A 91 -5.86 8.17 7.50
N ARG A 92 -6.89 7.35 7.22
CA ARG A 92 -8.13 7.34 8.00
C ARG A 92 -7.95 6.79 9.41
N THR A 93 -7.00 5.87 9.66
CA THR A 93 -6.72 5.35 11.02
C THR A 93 -5.92 6.36 11.86
N VAL A 94 -5.11 7.21 11.24
CA VAL A 94 -4.49 8.37 11.88
C VAL A 94 -5.31 9.66 11.75
N GLN A 95 -6.46 9.60 11.10
CA GLN A 95 -7.46 10.66 10.89
C GLN A 95 -7.08 11.79 9.92
N ASN A 96 -5.82 12.23 9.84
CA ASN A 96 -5.42 13.35 8.96
C ASN A 96 -3.95 13.27 8.55
N PHE A 97 -3.54 14.07 7.55
CA PHE A 97 -2.16 14.08 7.06
C PHE A 97 -1.15 14.53 8.10
N TRP A 98 -1.46 15.50 8.95
CA TRP A 98 -0.52 15.95 9.99
C TRP A 98 -0.18 14.82 10.96
N ASN A 99 -1.17 13.98 11.29
CA ASN A 99 -0.97 12.82 12.15
C ASN A 99 -0.09 11.73 11.52
N VAL A 100 0.15 11.75 10.21
CA VAL A 100 1.21 10.94 9.58
C VAL A 100 2.58 11.35 10.13
N ILE A 101 2.88 12.64 10.22
CA ILE A 101 4.13 13.14 10.80
C ILE A 101 4.27 12.73 12.26
N LYS A 102 3.19 12.86 13.04
CA LYS A 102 3.17 12.41 14.44
C LYS A 102 3.47 10.92 14.56
N TYR A 103 2.80 10.09 13.77
CA TYR A 103 3.04 8.64 13.76
C TYR A 103 4.48 8.30 13.37
N MET A 104 5.05 8.99 12.36
CA MET A 104 6.41 8.76 11.90
C MET A 104 7.48 9.09 12.95
N LEU A 105 7.18 9.87 13.99
CA LEU A 105 8.08 10.01 15.14
C LEU A 105 8.28 8.70 15.90
N THR A 106 7.46 7.67 15.69
CA THR A 106 7.56 6.34 16.34
C THR A 106 8.24 5.29 15.46
N VAL A 107 8.58 5.66 14.22
CA VAL A 107 9.10 4.74 13.19
C VAL A 107 10.59 5.02 12.95
N PRO A 108 11.49 4.04 13.12
CA PRO A 108 12.93 4.23 12.95
C PRO A 108 13.31 4.45 11.49
N GLU A 109 14.48 5.06 11.24
CA GLU A 109 15.07 5.22 9.89
C GLU A 109 15.24 3.88 9.17
N ALA A 110 15.47 2.80 9.93
CA ALA A 110 15.46 1.42 9.45
C ALA A 110 14.23 1.03 8.60
N GLN A 111 13.12 1.77 8.71
CA GLN A 111 11.91 1.64 7.91
C GLN A 111 11.67 2.92 7.09
N GLN A 112 12.59 3.23 6.16
CA GLN A 112 12.68 4.53 5.48
C GLN A 112 11.62 4.83 4.41
N SER A 113 10.84 3.85 3.95
CA SER A 113 9.79 4.08 2.95
C SER A 113 8.40 4.14 3.56
N VAL A 114 7.62 5.14 3.16
CA VAL A 114 6.24 5.36 3.64
C VAL A 114 5.30 5.18 2.46
N HIS A 115 4.41 4.18 2.54
CA HIS A 115 3.29 4.04 1.62
C HIS A 115 2.06 4.67 2.26
N LEU A 116 1.57 5.76 1.68
CA LEU A 116 0.26 6.29 2.03
C LEU A 116 -0.79 5.49 1.25
N LEU A 117 -1.63 4.75 1.97
CA LEU A 117 -2.81 4.11 1.38
C LEU A 117 -3.70 5.19 0.71
N PRO A 118 -4.67 4.81 -0.14
CA PRO A 118 -5.22 5.76 -1.11
C PRO A 118 -5.78 7.01 -0.44
N ILE A 119 -5.42 8.16 -1.01
CA ILE A 119 -5.66 9.49 -0.46
C ILE A 119 -6.81 10.23 -1.15
N TRP A 120 -7.48 9.58 -2.11
CA TRP A 120 -8.47 10.16 -3.01
C TRP A 120 -9.83 10.35 -2.34
N GLU A 121 -10.62 11.30 -2.85
CA GLU A 121 -12.04 11.41 -2.48
C GLU A 121 -12.78 10.07 -2.71
N PRO A 122 -13.44 9.52 -1.68
CA PRO A 122 -14.03 8.20 -1.78
C PRO A 122 -15.45 8.20 -2.39
N GLY A 123 -15.79 7.08 -3.04
CA GLY A 123 -17.03 6.83 -3.78
C GLY A 123 -18.28 6.43 -2.98
N VAL A 124 -19.23 5.76 -3.66
CA VAL A 124 -20.60 5.44 -3.18
C VAL A 124 -20.61 4.55 -1.91
N VAL A 125 -19.58 3.75 -1.67
CA VAL A 125 -19.40 2.95 -0.42
C VAL A 125 -18.37 3.55 0.53
N ALA A 126 -17.98 4.81 0.30
CA ALA A 126 -16.90 5.51 0.99
C ALA A 126 -15.58 4.70 1.05
N SER A 127 -15.34 3.86 0.04
CA SER A 127 -14.11 3.11 -0.15
C SER A 127 -13.01 4.05 -0.66
N LEU A 128 -11.85 4.02 -0.02
CA LEU A 128 -10.66 4.72 -0.50
C LEU A 128 -10.16 4.17 -1.86
N TYR A 129 -10.49 2.93 -2.21
CA TYR A 129 -10.12 2.31 -3.49
C TYR A 129 -11.12 2.61 -4.64
N GLY A 130 -12.25 3.24 -4.32
CA GLY A 130 -13.21 3.73 -5.30
C GLY A 130 -13.08 5.24 -5.44
N MET A 131 -12.20 5.70 -6.33
CA MET A 131 -11.97 7.14 -6.55
C MET A 131 -13.22 7.82 -7.11
N ALA A 132 -13.81 8.75 -6.36
CA ALA A 132 -14.92 9.57 -6.84
C ALA A 132 -14.47 10.70 -7.76
N SER A 133 -13.25 11.21 -7.56
CA SER A 133 -12.61 12.27 -8.34
C SER A 133 -11.08 12.15 -8.24
N TRP A 134 -10.36 12.98 -8.99
CA TRP A 134 -8.90 13.14 -8.83
C TRP A 134 -8.49 14.01 -7.63
N ASN A 135 -9.46 14.50 -6.85
CA ASN A 135 -9.18 15.33 -5.69
C ASN A 135 -8.70 14.49 -4.50
N ILE A 136 -7.91 15.13 -3.64
CA ILE A 136 -7.51 14.58 -2.35
C ILE A 136 -8.71 14.63 -1.39
N SER A 137 -8.93 13.57 -0.63
CA SER A 137 -10.07 13.48 0.29
C SER A 137 -10.02 14.60 1.35
N PRO A 138 -11.04 15.46 1.46
CA PRO A 138 -11.07 16.51 2.46
C PRO A 138 -11.14 15.95 3.89
N GLU A 139 -11.46 14.66 4.05
CA GLU A 139 -11.47 14.00 5.36
C GLU A 139 -10.10 13.98 6.04
N PHE A 140 -9.01 14.17 5.28
CA PHE A 140 -7.64 14.15 5.80
C PHE A 140 -7.10 15.52 6.18
N PHE A 141 -7.95 16.55 6.17
CA PHE A 141 -7.61 17.89 6.62
C PHE A 141 -7.39 17.93 8.14
N SER A 142 -6.28 18.52 8.57
CA SER A 142 -5.96 18.77 9.98
C SER A 142 -6.34 20.20 10.37
N GLN A 143 -7.41 20.34 11.15
CA GLN A 143 -7.78 21.62 11.75
C GLN A 143 -6.67 22.15 12.67
N GLU A 144 -6.04 21.26 13.46
CA GLU A 144 -4.96 21.63 14.38
C GLU A 144 -3.76 22.27 13.66
N LEU A 145 -3.39 21.73 12.49
CA LEU A 145 -2.29 22.28 11.71
C LEU A 145 -2.66 23.64 11.10
N TYR A 146 -3.88 23.79 10.60
CA TYR A 146 -4.38 25.05 10.06
C TYR A 146 -4.45 26.14 11.15
N ASP A 147 -4.92 25.82 12.35
CA ASP A 147 -4.97 26.76 13.47
C ASP A 147 -3.57 27.30 13.83
N ALA A 148 -2.54 26.45 13.68
CA ALA A 148 -1.14 26.85 13.89
C ALA A 148 -0.53 27.59 12.68
N TYR A 149 -0.95 27.26 11.46
CA TYR A 149 -0.45 27.82 10.20
C TYR A 149 -1.62 28.09 9.23
N PRO A 150 -2.26 29.26 9.32
CA PRO A 150 -3.48 29.56 8.55
C PRO A 150 -3.32 29.54 7.03
N HIS A 151 -2.09 29.57 6.50
CA HIS A 151 -1.88 29.43 5.06
C HIS A 151 -1.99 27.99 4.54
N LEU A 152 -2.04 26.99 5.45
CA LEU A 152 -2.28 25.57 5.18
C LEU A 152 -3.78 25.25 5.26
N ASP A 153 -4.57 26.07 4.59
CA ASP A 153 -6.04 26.14 4.57
C ASP A 153 -6.73 25.11 3.66
N THR A 154 -5.97 24.31 2.92
CA THR A 154 -6.52 23.20 2.11
C THR A 154 -5.79 21.88 2.38
N VAL A 155 -6.48 20.77 2.10
CA VAL A 155 -5.96 19.42 2.35
C VAL A 155 -4.78 19.08 1.42
N GLU A 156 -4.72 19.67 0.23
CA GLU A 156 -3.63 19.56 -0.75
C GLU A 156 -2.37 20.25 -0.26
N LYS A 157 -2.51 21.48 0.27
CA LYS A 157 -1.38 22.19 0.89
C LYS A 157 -0.83 21.40 2.07
N GLN A 158 -1.71 20.79 2.88
CA GLN A 158 -1.30 19.94 3.99
C GLN A 158 -0.60 18.66 3.52
N LEU A 159 -1.10 17.96 2.50
CA LEU A 159 -0.42 16.82 1.89
C LEU A 159 0.98 17.20 1.39
N LYS A 160 1.08 18.33 0.67
CA LYS A 160 2.34 18.83 0.13
C LYS A 160 3.39 19.05 1.22
N VAL A 161 3.03 19.74 2.30
CA VAL A 161 3.99 19.99 3.40
C VAL A 161 4.31 18.73 4.19
N VAL A 162 3.37 17.79 4.31
CA VAL A 162 3.63 16.50 4.96
C VAL A 162 4.65 15.69 4.16
N ILE A 163 4.53 15.63 2.83
CA ILE A 163 5.54 14.97 1.99
C ILE A 163 6.88 15.69 2.06
N ASN A 164 6.90 17.03 2.04
CA ASN A 164 8.12 17.81 2.22
C ASN A 164 8.81 17.49 3.56
N LEU A 165 8.06 17.38 4.65
CA LEU A 165 8.58 17.04 5.98
C LEU A 165 9.11 15.59 6.02
N LEU A 166 8.43 14.66 5.36
CA LEU A 166 8.90 13.28 5.21
C LEU A 166 10.24 13.23 4.44
N HIS A 167 10.35 13.93 3.31
CA HIS A 167 11.60 14.03 2.56
C HIS A 167 12.71 14.73 3.37
N ALA A 168 12.39 15.80 4.09
CA ALA A 168 13.34 16.49 4.98
C ALA A 168 13.85 15.59 6.12
N SER A 169 13.11 14.53 6.46
CA SER A 169 13.52 13.48 7.40
C SER A 169 14.17 12.26 6.76
N GLY A 170 14.50 12.32 5.45
CA GLY A 170 15.15 11.24 4.71
C GLY A 170 14.22 10.10 4.28
N ARG A 171 12.89 10.29 4.34
CA ARG A 171 11.92 9.25 3.98
C ARG A 171 11.56 9.34 2.50
N THR A 172 11.30 8.18 1.91
CA THR A 172 10.66 8.10 0.59
C THR A 172 9.16 7.91 0.75
N VAL A 173 8.35 8.48 -0.15
CA VAL A 173 6.89 8.44 -0.03
C VAL A 173 6.24 7.88 -1.29
N GLY A 174 5.33 6.93 -1.11
CA GLY A 174 4.59 6.30 -2.20
C GLY A 174 3.11 6.61 -2.17
N MET A 175 2.52 6.58 -3.37
CA MET A 175 1.08 6.75 -3.60
C MET A 175 0.48 5.47 -4.21
N ASP A 176 -0.84 5.31 -4.08
CA ASP A 176 -1.57 4.29 -4.81
C ASP A 176 -1.84 4.70 -6.27
N VAL A 177 -1.59 3.78 -7.20
CA VAL A 177 -2.05 3.86 -8.59
C VAL A 177 -3.15 2.82 -8.78
N ILE A 178 -4.39 3.33 -8.89
CA ILE A 178 -5.60 2.51 -8.92
C ILE A 178 -6.07 2.33 -10.36
N PRO A 179 -6.24 1.09 -10.85
CA PRO A 179 -6.61 0.81 -12.25
C PRO A 179 -8.12 0.89 -12.53
N HIS A 180 -8.88 1.45 -11.59
CA HIS A 180 -10.32 1.60 -11.63
C HIS A 180 -10.74 2.81 -10.78
N THR A 181 -12.00 3.24 -10.93
CA THR A 181 -12.56 4.34 -10.15
C THR A 181 -13.87 3.92 -9.49
N ASP A 182 -14.47 4.78 -8.67
CA ASP A 182 -15.87 4.59 -8.24
C ASP A 182 -16.79 4.50 -9.46
N ARG A 183 -17.85 3.70 -9.33
CA ARG A 183 -18.88 3.60 -10.35
C ARG A 183 -19.66 4.90 -10.40
N TYR A 184 -19.70 5.53 -11.57
CA TYR A 184 -20.19 6.90 -11.74
C TYR A 184 -19.40 7.95 -10.94
N SER A 185 -18.08 7.78 -10.84
CA SER A 185 -17.17 8.85 -10.43
C SER A 185 -17.31 10.07 -11.35
N GLU A 186 -16.90 11.24 -10.87
CA GLU A 186 -16.77 12.44 -11.69
C GLU A 186 -15.80 12.19 -12.87
N ILE A 187 -14.78 11.36 -12.65
CA ILE A 187 -13.81 10.89 -13.65
C ILE A 187 -14.53 10.18 -14.81
N VAL A 188 -15.43 9.25 -14.49
CA VAL A 188 -16.21 8.47 -15.46
C VAL A 188 -17.25 9.33 -16.18
N LEU A 189 -17.97 10.17 -15.43
CA LEU A 189 -19.05 10.99 -15.97
C LEU A 189 -18.56 12.15 -16.82
N GLY A 190 -17.40 12.73 -16.47
CA GLY A 190 -16.74 13.76 -17.23
C GLY A 190 -16.03 13.25 -18.48
N ASN A 191 -15.72 11.95 -18.56
CA ASN A 191 -15.03 11.36 -19.71
C ASN A 191 -15.53 9.93 -20.06
N PRO A 192 -16.80 9.74 -20.47
CA PRO A 192 -17.36 8.41 -20.69
C PRO A 192 -16.57 7.55 -21.68
N ARG A 193 -15.95 8.13 -22.71
CA ARG A 193 -15.11 7.44 -23.71
C ARG A 193 -13.91 6.64 -23.19
N HIS A 194 -13.45 6.92 -21.98
CA HIS A 194 -12.32 6.21 -21.37
C HIS A 194 -12.75 4.96 -20.59
N PHE A 195 -14.06 4.70 -20.49
CA PHE A 195 -14.62 3.62 -19.68
C PHE A 195 -15.54 2.71 -20.50
N GLU A 196 -15.75 1.51 -20.00
CA GLU A 196 -16.73 0.58 -20.56
C GLU A 196 -18.13 0.86 -20.01
N TRP A 197 -19.14 0.76 -20.87
CA TRP A 197 -20.53 0.96 -20.51
C TRP A 197 -21.38 -0.23 -20.92
N LEU A 198 -22.43 -0.46 -20.14
CA LEU A 198 -23.53 -1.35 -20.48
C LEU A 198 -24.86 -0.62 -20.31
N GLN A 199 -25.90 -1.17 -20.92
CA GLN A 199 -27.29 -0.79 -20.69
C GLN A 199 -28.02 -2.00 -20.11
N ARG A 200 -28.75 -1.78 -19.01
CA ARG A 200 -29.54 -2.80 -18.34
C ARG A 200 -31.02 -2.43 -18.39
N ARG A 201 -31.87 -3.43 -18.62
CA ARG A 201 -33.32 -3.38 -18.37
C ARG A 201 -33.65 -4.52 -17.42
N ASP A 202 -34.09 -4.16 -16.22
CA ASP A 202 -34.38 -5.11 -15.14
C ASP A 202 -33.22 -6.07 -14.86
N ASP A 203 -33.37 -7.35 -15.16
CA ASP A 203 -32.40 -8.41 -14.90
C ASP A 203 -31.55 -8.79 -16.11
N LYS A 204 -31.57 -7.97 -17.18
CA LYS A 204 -30.83 -8.25 -18.41
C LYS A 204 -29.95 -7.10 -18.85
N ILE A 205 -28.72 -7.42 -19.21
CA ILE A 205 -27.87 -6.54 -20.02
C ILE A 205 -28.43 -6.56 -21.45
N THR A 206 -28.92 -5.42 -21.92
CA THR A 206 -29.55 -5.28 -23.24
C THR A 206 -28.60 -4.71 -24.28
N ASN A 207 -27.56 -3.99 -23.86
CA ASN A 207 -26.55 -3.43 -24.74
C ASN A 207 -25.22 -3.32 -24.00
N HIS A 208 -24.12 -3.60 -24.69
CA HIS A 208 -22.76 -3.41 -24.20
C HIS A 208 -21.81 -3.17 -25.37
N ARG A 209 -22.31 -2.57 -26.47
CA ARG A 209 -21.55 -2.30 -27.69
C ARG A 209 -20.29 -1.49 -27.43
N ALA A 210 -19.27 -1.65 -28.27
CA ALA A 210 -17.95 -1.07 -28.06
C ALA A 210 -17.99 0.46 -27.89
N ASN A 211 -18.90 1.14 -28.59
CA ASN A 211 -19.05 2.59 -28.60
C ASN A 211 -20.29 3.11 -27.85
N LEU A 212 -20.79 2.35 -26.87
CA LEU A 212 -21.97 2.77 -26.09
C LEU A 212 -21.75 4.09 -25.34
N HIS A 213 -20.49 4.46 -25.05
CA HIS A 213 -20.14 5.74 -24.42
C HIS A 213 -20.67 6.96 -25.19
N GLU A 214 -20.81 6.89 -26.52
CA GLU A 214 -21.35 7.99 -27.33
C GLU A 214 -22.79 8.33 -26.94
N GLU A 215 -23.63 7.32 -26.67
CA GLU A 215 -25.01 7.54 -26.19
C GLU A 215 -25.02 8.09 -24.76
N VAL A 216 -24.06 7.67 -23.94
CA VAL A 216 -23.90 8.18 -22.59
C VAL A 216 -23.48 9.65 -22.60
N GLU A 217 -22.55 10.04 -23.47
CA GLU A 217 -22.14 11.44 -23.67
C GLU A 217 -23.33 12.31 -24.07
N GLN A 218 -24.20 11.82 -24.97
CA GLN A 218 -25.46 12.49 -25.31
C GLN A 218 -26.39 12.64 -24.11
N ALA A 219 -26.52 11.60 -23.28
CA ALA A 219 -27.36 11.64 -22.09
C ALA A 219 -26.80 12.63 -21.03
N VAL A 220 -25.48 12.64 -20.81
CA VAL A 220 -24.81 13.61 -19.93
C VAL A 220 -25.03 15.04 -20.43
N PHE A 221 -24.87 15.28 -21.73
CA PHE A 221 -25.07 16.62 -22.30
C PHE A 221 -26.54 17.06 -22.28
N ARG A 222 -27.48 16.12 -22.46
CA ARG A 222 -28.92 16.38 -22.28
C ARG A 222 -29.24 16.78 -20.84
N PHE A 223 -28.72 16.04 -19.86
CA PHE A 223 -28.84 16.39 -18.45
C PHE A 223 -28.34 17.82 -18.20
N LEU A 224 -27.18 18.18 -18.76
CA LEU A 224 -26.62 19.53 -18.62
C LEU A 224 -27.53 20.61 -19.24
N LYS A 225 -28.15 20.35 -20.41
CA LYS A 225 -29.13 21.26 -21.02
C LYS A 225 -30.41 21.41 -20.19
N GLU A 226 -30.87 20.33 -19.55
CA GLU A 226 -32.09 20.32 -18.73
C GLU A 226 -31.88 20.98 -17.36
N GLN A 227 -30.74 20.74 -16.73
CA GLN A 227 -30.45 21.18 -15.36
C GLN A 227 -29.62 22.47 -15.30
N GLY A 228 -29.00 22.88 -16.41
CA GLY A 228 -28.05 23.98 -16.46
C GLY A 228 -26.68 23.67 -15.85
N PRO A 229 -25.73 24.61 -15.96
CA PRO A 229 -24.40 24.48 -15.39
C PRO A 229 -24.46 24.47 -13.86
N ALA A 230 -23.52 23.77 -13.21
CA ALA A 230 -23.46 23.70 -11.75
C ALA A 230 -23.09 25.05 -11.11
N LYS A 231 -22.44 25.93 -11.87
CA LYS A 231 -22.01 27.26 -11.48
C LYS A 231 -22.60 28.29 -12.43
N ASP A 232 -23.15 29.36 -11.87
CA ASP A 232 -23.78 30.43 -12.63
C ASP A 232 -22.75 31.20 -13.46
N GLY A 233 -23.18 31.73 -14.61
CA GLY A 233 -22.35 32.58 -15.47
C GLY A 233 -21.33 31.84 -16.34
N ILE A 234 -21.42 30.52 -16.46
CA ILE A 234 -20.66 29.73 -17.44
C ILE A 234 -21.58 29.40 -18.61
N ASP A 235 -21.16 29.78 -19.82
CA ASP A 235 -21.89 29.45 -21.05
C ASP A 235 -21.83 27.94 -21.32
N LEU A 236 -22.96 27.40 -21.76
CA LEU A 236 -23.00 26.00 -22.21
C LEU A 236 -22.30 25.88 -23.57
N PRO A 237 -21.51 24.82 -23.79
CA PRO A 237 -21.04 24.45 -25.12
C PRO A 237 -22.22 24.30 -26.09
N ALA A 238 -22.01 24.59 -27.37
CA ALA A 238 -23.03 24.53 -28.40
C ALA A 238 -23.60 23.12 -28.55
N ASP A 239 -22.73 22.12 -28.52
CA ASP A 239 -23.09 20.72 -28.65
C ASP A 239 -22.19 19.75 -27.85
N VAL A 240 -22.55 18.48 -27.93
CA VAL A 240 -21.86 17.37 -27.25
C VAL A 240 -20.45 17.15 -27.79
N VAL A 241 -20.20 17.47 -29.06
CA VAL A 241 -18.88 17.30 -29.69
C VAL A 241 -17.93 18.35 -29.14
N GLU A 242 -18.37 19.59 -29.04
CA GLU A 242 -17.61 20.66 -28.38
C GLU A 242 -17.35 20.31 -26.91
N PHE A 243 -18.37 19.90 -26.16
CA PHE A 243 -18.23 19.62 -24.73
C PHE A 243 -17.22 18.50 -24.42
N PHE A 244 -17.25 17.40 -25.18
CA PHE A 244 -16.29 16.30 -25.05
C PHE A 244 -15.09 16.43 -26.00
N SER A 245 -14.83 17.58 -26.61
CA SER A 245 -13.62 17.79 -27.41
C SER A 245 -12.37 17.81 -26.51
N GLU A 246 -11.19 17.73 -27.13
CA GLU A 246 -9.92 17.98 -26.45
C GLU A 246 -9.72 19.47 -26.14
N GLU A 247 -10.35 20.37 -26.91
CA GLU A 247 -10.28 21.82 -26.72
C GLU A 247 -11.06 22.29 -25.50
N TYR A 248 -12.09 21.53 -25.08
CA TYR A 248 -12.80 21.76 -23.84
C TYR A 248 -12.20 20.88 -22.73
N PRO A 249 -11.37 21.42 -21.82
CA PRO A 249 -10.60 20.61 -20.89
C PRO A 249 -11.49 19.92 -19.86
N GLU A 250 -11.02 18.77 -19.35
CA GLU A 250 -11.74 18.01 -18.32
C GLU A 250 -12.06 18.85 -17.09
N SER A 251 -11.12 19.68 -16.60
CA SER A 251 -11.36 20.54 -15.44
C SER A 251 -12.58 21.45 -15.62
N ALA A 252 -12.75 22.03 -16.82
CA ALA A 252 -13.91 22.82 -17.16
C ALA A 252 -15.18 21.97 -17.28
N ARG A 253 -15.09 20.74 -17.82
CA ARG A 253 -16.23 19.80 -17.84
C ARG A 253 -16.71 19.46 -16.43
N ILE A 254 -15.77 19.12 -15.54
CA ILE A 254 -16.06 18.76 -14.15
C ILE A 254 -16.67 19.95 -13.40
N GLU A 255 -16.11 21.16 -13.55
CA GLU A 255 -16.67 22.36 -12.92
C GLU A 255 -18.09 22.66 -13.44
N LEU A 256 -18.34 22.50 -14.75
CA LEU A 256 -19.65 22.70 -15.35
C LEU A 256 -20.67 21.65 -14.87
N LEU A 257 -20.26 20.39 -14.73
CA LEU A 257 -21.13 19.30 -14.30
C LEU A 257 -21.40 19.30 -12.80
N PHE A 258 -20.39 19.53 -11.97
CA PHE A 258 -20.47 19.27 -10.52
C PHE A 258 -20.26 20.52 -9.66
N GLY A 259 -19.58 21.54 -10.17
CA GLY A 259 -19.31 22.79 -9.47
C GLY A 259 -17.90 22.86 -8.89
N SER A 260 -17.71 23.78 -7.94
CA SER A 260 -16.40 24.06 -7.33
C SER A 260 -15.93 22.90 -6.47
N ARG A 261 -14.62 22.62 -6.48
CA ARG A 261 -13.97 21.57 -5.69
C ARG A 261 -14.31 21.67 -4.19
N GLU A 262 -14.37 22.89 -3.68
CA GLU A 262 -14.58 23.24 -2.27
C GLU A 262 -16.02 22.95 -1.79
N ASP A 263 -17.00 22.88 -2.71
CA ASP A 263 -18.40 22.58 -2.38
C ASP A 263 -18.70 21.08 -2.54
N TYR A 264 -18.07 20.29 -1.66
CA TYR A 264 -18.16 18.82 -1.67
C TYR A 264 -19.62 18.32 -1.61
N GLY A 265 -20.48 19.00 -0.84
CA GLY A 265 -21.89 18.63 -0.71
C GLY A 265 -22.68 18.82 -2.00
N ARG A 266 -22.55 19.99 -2.64
CA ARG A 266 -23.23 20.28 -3.91
C ARG A 266 -22.71 19.41 -5.05
N ARG A 267 -21.40 19.15 -5.11
CA ARG A 267 -20.80 18.21 -6.07
C ARG A 267 -21.41 16.82 -5.95
N GLY A 268 -21.48 16.30 -4.73
CA GLY A 268 -22.11 15.01 -4.44
C GLY A 268 -23.59 14.96 -4.88
N GLN A 269 -24.34 16.02 -4.61
CA GLN A 269 -25.75 16.13 -5.02
C GLN A 269 -25.92 16.16 -6.55
N ARG A 270 -25.16 17.01 -7.25
CA ARG A 270 -25.17 17.10 -8.72
C ARG A 270 -24.79 15.77 -9.36
N ARG A 271 -23.78 15.08 -8.81
CA ARG A 271 -23.40 13.73 -9.22
C ARG A 271 -24.56 12.76 -9.04
N GLY A 272 -25.21 12.76 -7.87
CA GLY A 272 -26.39 11.93 -7.60
C GLY A 272 -27.53 12.13 -8.62
N TRP A 273 -27.81 13.38 -9.00
CA TRP A 273 -28.81 13.71 -10.02
C TRP A 273 -28.45 13.18 -11.41
N LEU A 274 -27.19 13.33 -11.83
CA LEU A 274 -26.73 12.81 -13.11
C LEU A 274 -26.77 11.27 -13.13
N VAL A 275 -26.36 10.62 -12.03
CA VAL A 275 -26.51 9.15 -11.92
C VAL A 275 -27.97 8.75 -12.03
N GLN A 276 -28.90 9.47 -11.40
CA GLN A 276 -30.33 9.18 -11.53
C GLN A 276 -30.84 9.39 -12.96
N HIS A 277 -30.33 10.38 -13.69
CA HIS A 277 -30.66 10.60 -15.10
C HIS A 277 -30.20 9.41 -15.96
N LEU A 278 -28.95 8.97 -15.82
CA LEU A 278 -28.40 7.83 -16.56
C LEU A 278 -29.07 6.50 -16.18
N TYR A 279 -29.35 6.30 -14.90
CA TYR A 279 -29.98 5.10 -14.36
C TYR A 279 -31.38 4.88 -14.97
N LYS A 280 -32.16 5.94 -15.21
CA LYS A 280 -33.48 5.84 -15.87
C LYS A 280 -33.40 5.27 -17.28
N ASP A 281 -32.32 5.58 -17.99
CA ASP A 281 -32.06 5.07 -19.33
C ASP A 281 -31.34 3.70 -19.30
N GLY A 282 -31.01 3.21 -18.11
CA GLY A 282 -30.37 1.92 -17.88
C GLY A 282 -28.85 1.92 -18.06
N PHE A 283 -28.21 3.09 -18.24
CA PHE A 283 -26.77 3.17 -18.47
C PHE A 283 -25.99 2.96 -17.18
N GLU A 284 -25.07 2.00 -17.20
CA GLU A 284 -24.17 1.75 -16.09
C GLU A 284 -22.73 1.51 -16.58
N PRO A 285 -21.71 2.07 -15.90
CA PRO A 285 -20.34 1.67 -16.14
C PRO A 285 -20.18 0.19 -15.83
N VAL A 286 -19.38 -0.49 -16.64
CA VAL A 286 -19.09 -1.91 -16.46
C VAL A 286 -18.18 -2.09 -15.24
N PRO A 287 -18.53 -3.00 -14.31
CA PRO A 287 -17.78 -3.15 -13.09
C PRO A 287 -16.36 -3.71 -13.32
N ALA A 288 -15.43 -3.35 -12.43
CA ALA A 288 -14.11 -3.98 -12.37
C ALA A 288 -14.22 -5.46 -11.97
N THR A 289 -13.27 -6.27 -12.42
CA THR A 289 -13.24 -7.72 -12.21
C THR A 289 -11.85 -8.20 -11.83
N MET A 290 -11.78 -9.33 -11.14
CA MET A 290 -10.54 -10.00 -10.75
C MET A 290 -10.66 -11.51 -10.95
N GLY A 291 -9.53 -12.15 -11.27
CA GLY A 291 -9.43 -13.60 -11.39
C GLY A 291 -9.99 -14.13 -12.72
N PRO A 292 -9.35 -15.15 -13.32
CA PRO A 292 -9.89 -15.83 -14.49
C PRO A 292 -11.30 -16.42 -14.25
N PRO A 293 -12.23 -16.36 -15.22
CA PRO A 293 -12.20 -15.43 -16.33
C PRO A 293 -12.58 -14.01 -15.87
N TYR A 294 -11.92 -13.00 -16.45
CA TYR A 294 -12.15 -11.59 -16.08
C TYR A 294 -13.37 -10.95 -16.78
N ARG A 295 -13.99 -11.66 -17.71
CA ARG A 295 -14.98 -11.14 -18.68
C ARG A 295 -16.19 -12.06 -18.78
N GLY A 296 -17.23 -11.61 -19.49
CA GLY A 296 -18.49 -12.34 -19.61
C GLY A 296 -19.40 -12.11 -18.41
N LEU A 297 -20.00 -10.93 -18.33
CA LEU A 297 -20.88 -10.56 -17.22
C LEU A 297 -22.35 -10.90 -17.49
N GLU A 298 -23.07 -11.20 -16.43
CA GLU A 298 -24.53 -11.21 -16.36
C GLU A 298 -25.02 -10.60 -15.04
N VAL A 299 -26.28 -10.18 -15.02
CA VAL A 299 -26.91 -9.64 -13.81
C VAL A 299 -27.18 -10.79 -12.83
N ASP A 300 -26.85 -10.60 -11.56
CA ASP A 300 -27.29 -11.55 -10.53
C ASP A 300 -28.77 -11.32 -10.22
N THR A 301 -29.59 -12.32 -10.58
CA THR A 301 -31.05 -12.29 -10.43
C THR A 301 -31.50 -12.56 -9.00
N SER A 302 -30.61 -13.03 -8.12
CA SER A 302 -30.96 -13.34 -6.73
C SER A 302 -31.39 -12.09 -5.96
N ASP A 303 -32.28 -12.27 -4.98
CA ASP A 303 -32.73 -11.16 -4.13
C ASP A 303 -31.62 -10.67 -3.19
N LYS A 304 -30.63 -11.51 -2.86
CA LYS A 304 -29.48 -11.13 -2.02
C LYS A 304 -28.52 -10.19 -2.74
N ALA A 305 -28.46 -10.27 -4.07
CA ALA A 305 -27.66 -9.39 -4.91
C ALA A 305 -28.36 -8.05 -5.20
N LYS A 306 -29.50 -7.78 -4.57
CA LYS A 306 -30.25 -6.52 -4.70
C LYS A 306 -29.95 -5.62 -3.51
N SER A 307 -29.57 -4.37 -3.79
CA SER A 307 -29.48 -3.31 -2.79
C SER A 307 -30.32 -2.11 -3.22
N VAL A 308 -30.74 -1.32 -2.23
CA VAL A 308 -31.44 -0.05 -2.46
C VAL A 308 -30.61 1.04 -1.81
N ASP A 309 -30.28 2.08 -2.57
CA ASP A 309 -29.51 3.20 -2.03
C ASP A 309 -30.41 4.29 -1.39
N GLY A 310 -29.79 5.33 -0.86
CA GLY A 310 -30.50 6.43 -0.19
C GLY A 310 -31.46 7.23 -1.10
N GLU A 311 -31.31 7.12 -2.42
CA GLU A 311 -32.18 7.77 -3.42
C GLU A 311 -33.28 6.82 -3.92
N GLY A 312 -33.38 5.61 -3.34
CA GLY A 312 -34.37 4.60 -3.71
C GLY A 312 -34.04 3.83 -5.00
N ARG A 313 -32.83 3.97 -5.55
CA ARG A 313 -32.42 3.21 -6.75
C ARG A 313 -32.17 1.77 -6.39
N ILE A 314 -32.61 0.86 -7.25
CA ILE A 314 -32.39 -0.57 -7.10
C ILE A 314 -31.11 -0.94 -7.86
N TRP A 315 -30.07 -1.26 -7.10
CA TRP A 315 -28.83 -1.78 -7.65
C TRP A 315 -28.84 -3.30 -7.61
N ARG A 316 -28.35 -3.92 -8.68
CA ARG A 316 -28.07 -5.35 -8.73
C ARG A 316 -26.58 -5.57 -8.89
N GLU A 317 -26.06 -6.56 -8.20
CA GLU A 317 -24.70 -7.05 -8.43
C GLU A 317 -24.63 -7.80 -9.77
N TYR A 318 -23.40 -7.92 -10.26
CA TYR A 318 -23.07 -8.67 -11.47
C TYR A 318 -22.23 -9.87 -11.08
N LYS A 319 -22.35 -10.93 -11.87
CA LYS A 319 -21.50 -12.11 -11.76
C LYS A 319 -20.92 -12.47 -13.12
N ILE A 320 -19.82 -13.20 -13.09
CA ILE A 320 -19.21 -13.77 -14.28
C ILE A 320 -20.02 -15.02 -14.67
N LYS A 321 -20.31 -15.21 -15.96
CA LYS A 321 -21.13 -16.30 -16.49
C LYS A 321 -20.57 -17.68 -16.15
N GLU A 322 -19.26 -17.83 -16.23
CA GLU A 322 -18.53 -19.07 -15.95
C GLU A 322 -17.41 -18.81 -14.93
N PRO A 323 -17.77 -18.54 -13.66
CA PRO A 323 -16.79 -18.13 -12.67
C PRO A 323 -15.91 -19.30 -12.22
N GLN A 324 -14.64 -19.04 -11.98
CA GLN A 324 -13.72 -19.91 -11.26
C GLN A 324 -13.56 -19.42 -9.81
N GLU A 325 -12.73 -20.12 -9.03
CA GLU A 325 -12.58 -19.88 -7.58
C GLU A 325 -12.27 -18.43 -7.22
N MET A 326 -11.39 -17.77 -7.98
CA MET A 326 -10.97 -16.39 -7.75
C MET A 326 -11.74 -15.35 -8.55
N SER A 327 -12.72 -15.74 -9.37
CA SER A 327 -13.56 -14.81 -10.14
C SER A 327 -14.36 -13.90 -9.21
N ARG A 328 -14.11 -12.59 -9.27
CA ARG A 328 -14.83 -11.58 -8.50
C ARG A 328 -15.25 -10.42 -9.40
N VAL A 329 -16.41 -9.85 -9.09
CA VAL A 329 -16.91 -8.61 -9.69
C VAL A 329 -17.02 -7.57 -8.59
N PHE A 330 -16.38 -6.43 -8.77
CA PHE A 330 -16.44 -5.32 -7.82
C PHE A 330 -17.50 -4.35 -8.29
N GLY A 331 -18.75 -4.60 -7.89
CA GLY A 331 -19.91 -3.80 -8.28
C GLY A 331 -19.74 -2.28 -8.13
N PRO A 332 -19.10 -1.76 -7.06
CA PRO A 332 -18.89 -0.32 -6.89
C PRO A 332 -17.78 0.31 -7.74
N LEU A 333 -17.02 -0.46 -8.53
CA LEU A 333 -15.83 0.04 -9.22
C LEU A 333 -16.03 0.01 -10.74
N ALA A 334 -15.59 1.04 -11.46
CA ALA A 334 -15.62 1.12 -12.92
C ALA A 334 -14.22 0.88 -13.51
N ARG A 335 -14.12 0.07 -14.56
CA ARG A 335 -12.85 -0.22 -15.26
C ARG A 335 -12.66 0.63 -16.51
N TYR A 336 -11.40 0.99 -16.79
CA TYR A 336 -11.01 1.66 -18.02
C TYR A 336 -11.26 0.82 -19.28
N LYS A 337 -11.54 1.46 -20.41
CA LYS A 337 -11.53 0.83 -21.74
C LYS A 337 -10.14 1.02 -22.36
N LEU A 338 -9.18 0.18 -21.97
CA LEU A 338 -7.77 0.28 -22.40
C LEU A 338 -7.53 -0.19 -23.85
N TYR A 339 -8.42 -1.02 -24.37
CA TYR A 339 -8.32 -1.61 -25.70
C TYR A 339 -9.66 -1.50 -26.43
N GLU A 340 -9.68 -1.73 -27.74
CA GLU A 340 -10.93 -1.95 -28.47
C GLU A 340 -11.53 -3.32 -28.20
N ARG A 341 -12.72 -3.58 -28.77
CA ARG A 341 -13.48 -4.81 -28.57
C ARG A 341 -13.64 -5.53 -29.90
N LEU A 342 -13.49 -6.85 -29.87
CA LEU A 342 -13.81 -7.69 -31.03
C LEU A 342 -15.32 -7.74 -31.21
N ASN A 343 -15.78 -7.83 -32.47
CA ASN A 343 -17.19 -8.05 -32.83
C ASN A 343 -18.18 -7.14 -32.10
N ASP A 344 -17.84 -5.84 -31.99
CA ASP A 344 -18.64 -4.84 -31.26
C ASP A 344 -18.99 -5.26 -29.81
N ASN A 345 -18.04 -5.94 -29.15
CA ASN A 345 -18.14 -6.44 -27.78
C ASN A 345 -19.23 -7.50 -27.53
N LYS A 346 -19.79 -8.13 -28.57
CA LYS A 346 -20.89 -9.11 -28.42
C LYS A 346 -20.58 -10.19 -27.39
N ASP A 347 -19.36 -10.70 -27.40
CA ASP A 347 -18.90 -11.82 -26.57
C ASP A 347 -17.95 -11.39 -25.42
N TRP A 348 -17.89 -10.09 -25.09
CA TRP A 348 -17.00 -9.52 -24.06
C TRP A 348 -15.50 -9.61 -24.34
N GLU A 349 -15.12 -9.92 -25.57
CA GLU A 349 -13.73 -10.11 -25.99
C GLU A 349 -13.01 -8.76 -26.24
N ILE A 350 -11.75 -8.71 -25.80
CA ILE A 350 -10.86 -7.56 -25.97
C ILE A 350 -10.03 -7.77 -27.24
N ASP A 351 -9.90 -6.72 -28.06
CA ASP A 351 -8.90 -6.70 -29.13
C ASP A 351 -7.58 -6.15 -28.60
N PHE A 352 -6.70 -7.04 -28.12
CA PHE A 352 -5.37 -6.67 -27.61
C PHE A 352 -4.43 -6.12 -28.71
N THR A 353 -4.81 -6.19 -29.99
CA THR A 353 -4.02 -5.59 -31.09
C THR A 353 -4.36 -4.12 -31.33
N GLN A 354 -5.45 -3.62 -30.72
CA GLN A 354 -5.97 -2.26 -30.90
C GLN A 354 -6.04 -1.52 -29.54
N PRO A 355 -4.90 -1.05 -28.99
CA PRO A 355 -4.88 -0.27 -27.77
C PRO A 355 -5.52 1.11 -27.98
N ARG A 356 -6.33 1.55 -27.02
CA ARG A 356 -6.94 2.90 -27.00
C ARG A 356 -5.97 3.90 -26.40
N LYS A 357 -5.00 4.35 -27.21
CA LYS A 357 -3.89 5.24 -26.78
C LYS A 357 -4.36 6.41 -25.90
N ALA A 358 -5.43 7.09 -26.28
CA ALA A 358 -5.99 8.20 -25.51
C ALA A 358 -6.40 7.82 -24.08
N THR A 359 -6.90 6.60 -23.84
CA THR A 359 -7.23 6.13 -22.48
C THR A 359 -5.97 5.84 -21.66
N TRP A 360 -4.93 5.28 -22.28
CA TRP A 360 -3.64 5.04 -21.62
C TRP A 360 -2.96 6.35 -21.22
N GLU A 361 -2.88 7.29 -22.18
CA GLU A 361 -2.33 8.62 -21.98
C GLU A 361 -3.11 9.40 -20.92
N TYR A 362 -4.44 9.34 -20.94
CA TYR A 362 -5.30 9.93 -19.93
C TYR A 362 -4.92 9.49 -18.50
N ALA A 363 -4.81 8.18 -18.26
CA ALA A 363 -4.45 7.66 -16.95
C ALA A 363 -3.01 8.04 -16.57
N CYS A 364 -2.06 7.92 -17.49
CA CYS A 364 -0.66 8.28 -17.24
C CYS A 364 -0.49 9.76 -16.90
N HIS A 365 -1.16 10.66 -17.62
CA HIS A 365 -1.10 12.11 -17.40
C HIS A 365 -1.61 12.50 -16.01
N HIS A 366 -2.73 11.94 -15.55
CA HIS A 366 -3.29 12.24 -14.23
C HIS A 366 -2.38 11.78 -13.10
N PHE A 367 -1.94 10.51 -13.13
CA PHE A 367 -1.03 10.00 -12.11
C PHE A 367 0.33 10.71 -12.13
N HIS A 368 0.85 11.07 -13.31
CA HIS A 368 2.06 11.88 -13.41
C HIS A 368 1.87 13.28 -12.81
N SER A 369 0.75 13.95 -13.09
CA SER A 369 0.46 15.28 -12.57
C SER A 369 0.45 15.30 -11.04
N ILE A 370 -0.20 14.31 -10.43
CA ILE A 370 -0.21 14.12 -8.97
C ILE A 370 1.22 13.84 -8.47
N GLN A 371 1.94 12.92 -9.12
CA GLN A 371 3.32 12.61 -8.75
C GLN A 371 4.18 13.87 -8.77
N GLN A 372 4.07 14.71 -9.79
CA GLN A 372 4.82 15.95 -9.94
C GLN A 372 4.43 16.99 -8.88
N GLU A 373 3.13 17.19 -8.66
CA GLU A 373 2.61 18.17 -7.71
C GLU A 373 3.10 17.88 -6.29
N TYR A 374 3.04 16.62 -5.87
CA TYR A 374 3.34 16.22 -4.49
C TYR A 374 4.73 15.63 -4.30
N ASN A 375 5.45 15.30 -5.39
CA ASN A 375 6.79 14.72 -5.41
C ASN A 375 6.90 13.27 -4.88
N PHE A 376 5.88 12.42 -5.07
CA PHE A 376 5.93 10.99 -4.71
C PHE A 376 7.10 10.25 -5.40
N ASP A 377 7.71 9.29 -4.71
CA ASP A 377 8.92 8.54 -5.10
C ASP A 377 8.66 7.16 -5.68
N PHE A 378 7.51 6.58 -5.38
CA PHE A 378 7.10 5.30 -5.92
C PHE A 378 5.58 5.21 -5.98
N MET A 379 5.10 4.20 -6.69
CA MET A 379 3.69 3.81 -6.64
C MET A 379 3.54 2.40 -6.06
N ARG A 380 2.45 2.19 -5.33
CA ARG A 380 1.87 0.86 -5.13
C ARG A 380 0.80 0.66 -6.20
N GLY A 381 0.97 -0.33 -7.06
CA GLY A 381 -0.02 -0.66 -8.09
C GLY A 381 -1.13 -1.52 -7.47
N ASP A 382 -2.32 -0.95 -7.28
CA ASP A 382 -3.47 -1.69 -6.76
C ASP A 382 -3.91 -2.76 -7.75
N MET A 383 -4.21 -3.97 -7.27
CA MET A 383 -4.65 -5.10 -8.10
C MET A 383 -3.80 -5.25 -9.36
N SER A 384 -2.49 -5.54 -9.22
CA SER A 384 -1.52 -5.55 -10.33
C SER A 384 -1.73 -6.72 -11.33
N HIS A 385 -2.95 -6.91 -11.86
CA HIS A 385 -3.36 -7.95 -12.81
C HIS A 385 -4.60 -7.49 -13.60
N VAL A 386 -4.49 -6.33 -14.25
CA VAL A 386 -5.63 -5.63 -14.88
C VAL A 386 -5.70 -5.96 -16.36
N GLN A 387 -6.86 -6.44 -16.82
CA GLN A 387 -7.10 -6.77 -18.24
C GLN A 387 -6.08 -7.75 -18.83
N MET A 388 -5.74 -8.77 -18.05
CA MET A 388 -4.81 -9.83 -18.46
C MET A 388 -5.25 -10.51 -19.76
N ARG A 389 -4.26 -10.90 -20.58
CA ARG A 389 -4.47 -11.64 -21.84
C ARG A 389 -4.89 -13.08 -21.54
N PRO A 390 -6.03 -13.58 -22.05
CA PRO A 390 -6.50 -14.95 -21.79
C PRO A 390 -5.51 -16.06 -22.14
N GLU A 391 -4.63 -15.82 -23.11
CA GLU A 391 -3.58 -16.75 -23.56
C GLU A 391 -2.40 -16.85 -22.57
N GLY A 392 -2.39 -16.01 -21.53
CA GLY A 392 -1.33 -15.93 -20.52
C GLY A 392 -0.36 -14.78 -20.75
N VAL A 393 0.81 -14.87 -20.11
CA VAL A 393 1.85 -13.83 -20.18
C VAL A 393 2.60 -13.95 -21.51
N PRO A 394 2.63 -12.90 -22.35
CA PRO A 394 3.34 -12.93 -23.62
C PRO A 394 4.85 -12.92 -23.41
N ALA A 395 5.60 -13.60 -24.27
CA ALA A 395 7.07 -13.63 -24.20
C ALA A 395 7.74 -12.27 -24.47
N LYS A 396 7.03 -11.35 -25.13
CA LYS A 396 7.43 -9.96 -25.34
C LYS A 396 6.24 -9.06 -25.13
N THR A 397 6.46 -7.94 -24.45
CA THR A 397 5.45 -6.93 -24.18
C THR A 397 5.68 -5.66 -24.98
N ASP A 398 4.57 -4.96 -25.26
CA ASP A 398 4.54 -3.63 -25.84
C ASP A 398 4.24 -2.59 -24.74
N ASP A 399 4.19 -1.31 -25.10
CA ASP A 399 3.92 -0.19 -24.18
C ASP A 399 2.51 -0.24 -23.56
N TYR A 400 1.62 -1.08 -24.09
CA TYR A 400 0.22 -1.20 -23.67
C TYR A 400 -0.06 -2.51 -22.94
N TYR A 401 0.96 -3.25 -22.50
CA TYR A 401 0.76 -4.51 -21.81
C TYR A 401 0.06 -4.38 -20.45
N ASP A 402 0.52 -3.43 -19.62
CA ASP A 402 0.08 -3.26 -18.23
C ASP A 402 -0.01 -1.77 -17.87
N LEU A 403 -1.10 -1.37 -17.21
CA LEU A 403 -1.38 0.04 -16.89
C LEU A 403 -0.36 0.62 -15.91
N HIS A 404 0.04 -0.17 -14.91
CA HIS A 404 1.02 0.28 -13.93
C HIS A 404 2.38 0.46 -14.61
N LYS A 405 2.82 -0.50 -15.46
CA LYS A 405 4.02 -0.34 -16.29
C LYS A 405 4.00 0.96 -17.10
N ALA A 406 2.88 1.28 -17.75
CA ALA A 406 2.73 2.50 -18.53
C ALA A 406 2.89 3.76 -17.65
N VAL A 407 2.22 3.82 -16.50
CA VAL A 407 2.33 4.94 -15.55
C VAL A 407 3.76 5.11 -15.04
N ARG A 408 4.41 4.01 -14.63
CA ARG A 408 5.81 4.01 -14.18
C ARG A 408 6.73 4.57 -15.26
N THR A 409 6.62 4.06 -16.48
CA THR A 409 7.45 4.46 -17.62
C THR A 409 7.26 5.94 -17.92
N TYR A 410 6.02 6.42 -17.89
CA TYR A 410 5.68 7.82 -18.11
C TYR A 410 6.36 8.73 -17.08
N VAL A 411 6.28 8.39 -15.79
CA VAL A 411 6.90 9.17 -14.71
C VAL A 411 8.45 9.11 -14.78
N GLN A 412 9.01 7.96 -15.13
CA GLN A 412 10.47 7.77 -15.21
C GLN A 412 11.15 8.60 -16.29
N ALA A 413 10.40 9.11 -17.28
CA ALA A 413 10.91 10.07 -18.25
C ALA A 413 11.50 11.33 -17.59
N VAL A 414 10.98 11.73 -16.42
CA VAL A 414 11.47 12.89 -15.66
C VAL A 414 12.01 12.53 -14.26
N LYS A 415 11.58 11.41 -13.68
CA LYS A 415 12.03 10.92 -12.36
C LYS A 415 12.53 9.48 -12.48
N PRO A 416 13.77 9.24 -12.97
CA PRO A 416 14.26 7.90 -13.33
C PRO A 416 14.34 6.87 -12.20
N TYR A 417 14.24 7.32 -10.95
CA TYR A 417 14.26 6.48 -9.76
C TYR A 417 12.86 6.17 -9.22
N PHE A 418 11.79 6.57 -9.91
CA PHE A 418 10.42 6.29 -9.49
C PHE A 418 10.13 4.78 -9.50
N GLY A 419 9.84 4.21 -8.32
CA GLY A 419 9.71 2.76 -8.14
C GLY A 419 8.28 2.23 -8.34
N TYR A 420 8.16 0.94 -8.68
CA TYR A 420 6.90 0.21 -8.75
C TYR A 420 6.85 -0.96 -7.76
N PHE A 421 6.00 -0.81 -6.75
CA PHE A 421 5.62 -1.87 -5.82
C PHE A 421 4.27 -2.48 -6.23
N ALA A 422 4.29 -3.69 -6.77
CA ALA A 422 3.08 -4.38 -7.24
C ALA A 422 2.29 -4.99 -6.07
N GLU A 423 1.00 -4.71 -5.99
CA GLU A 423 0.11 -5.45 -5.11
C GLU A 423 -0.45 -6.68 -5.81
N THR A 424 0.22 -7.80 -5.58
CA THR A 424 -0.24 -9.11 -6.00
C THR A 424 0.31 -10.19 -5.09
N PHE A 425 -0.30 -11.37 -5.13
CA PHE A 425 0.08 -12.53 -4.33
C PHE A 425 0.87 -13.53 -5.19
N LEU A 426 1.95 -14.07 -4.65
CA LEU A 426 2.74 -15.08 -5.34
C LEU A 426 2.04 -16.44 -5.23
N VAL A 427 1.28 -16.80 -6.27
CA VAL A 427 0.45 -18.00 -6.32
C VAL A 427 0.73 -18.84 -7.59
N GLY A 428 0.10 -20.00 -7.68
CA GLY A 428 0.22 -20.88 -8.85
C GLY A 428 -0.36 -20.26 -10.14
N PRO A 429 0.12 -20.69 -11.32
CA PRO A 429 -0.35 -20.17 -12.61
C PRO A 429 -1.87 -20.33 -12.79
N GLY A 430 -2.51 -19.33 -13.40
CA GLY A 430 -3.94 -19.36 -13.70
C GLY A 430 -4.86 -19.13 -12.50
N PHE A 431 -4.33 -18.95 -11.29
CA PHE A 431 -5.15 -18.85 -10.08
C PHE A 431 -5.76 -17.46 -9.89
N ILE A 432 -4.92 -16.41 -9.80
CA ILE A 432 -5.40 -15.01 -9.71
C ILE A 432 -5.26 -14.25 -11.03
N ALA A 433 -4.35 -14.66 -11.91
CA ALA A 433 -4.07 -14.04 -13.20
C ALA A 433 -3.99 -15.10 -14.30
N TYR A 434 -4.18 -14.71 -15.57
CA TYR A 434 -3.91 -15.60 -16.69
C TYR A 434 -2.39 -15.82 -16.84
N GLY A 435 -1.95 -17.08 -16.88
CA GLY A 435 -0.54 -17.42 -16.98
C GLY A 435 0.18 -17.45 -15.62
N ASN A 436 1.50 -17.28 -15.63
CA ASN A 436 2.35 -17.31 -14.44
C ASN A 436 2.53 -15.91 -13.84
N GLU A 437 2.27 -15.74 -12.54
CA GLU A 437 2.35 -14.44 -11.86
C GLU A 437 3.76 -13.84 -11.85
N VAL A 438 4.79 -14.66 -11.66
CA VAL A 438 6.19 -14.21 -11.64
C VAL A 438 6.57 -13.68 -13.02
N ASP A 439 6.15 -14.36 -14.09
CA ASP A 439 6.42 -13.90 -15.45
C ASP A 439 5.64 -12.60 -15.75
N HIS A 440 4.41 -12.45 -15.24
CA HIS A 440 3.64 -11.21 -15.37
C HIS A 440 4.36 -10.03 -14.71
N LEU A 441 4.82 -10.21 -13.47
CA LEU A 441 5.53 -9.18 -12.71
C LEU A 441 6.80 -8.69 -13.41
N GLU A 442 7.58 -9.60 -14.01
CA GLU A 442 8.73 -9.22 -14.83
C GLU A 442 8.30 -8.44 -16.07
N GLN A 443 7.26 -8.89 -16.77
CA GLN A 443 6.76 -8.23 -17.98
C GLN A 443 6.09 -6.88 -17.72
N ALA A 444 5.53 -6.68 -16.52
CA ALA A 444 4.99 -5.42 -16.03
C ALA A 444 6.08 -4.48 -15.47
N ASP A 445 7.35 -4.88 -15.53
CA ASP A 445 8.50 -4.15 -14.96
C ASP A 445 8.29 -3.75 -13.49
N ALA A 446 7.65 -4.62 -12.71
CA ALA A 446 7.55 -4.45 -11.27
C ALA A 446 8.94 -4.47 -10.64
N ASP A 447 9.23 -3.55 -9.73
CA ASP A 447 10.52 -3.54 -9.04
C ASP A 447 10.47 -4.44 -7.80
N SER A 448 9.33 -4.46 -7.11
CA SER A 448 9.04 -5.35 -5.99
C SER A 448 7.56 -5.72 -5.96
N THR A 449 7.21 -6.82 -5.29
CA THR A 449 5.82 -7.28 -5.14
C THR A 449 5.49 -7.55 -3.68
N LEU A 450 4.25 -7.29 -3.29
CA LEU A 450 3.71 -7.50 -1.94
C LEU A 450 3.93 -8.94 -1.45
N GLY A 451 3.66 -9.93 -2.30
CA GLY A 451 3.70 -11.33 -1.89
C GLY A 451 2.57 -11.71 -0.92
N ASP A 452 2.72 -12.84 -0.24
CA ASP A 452 1.69 -13.60 0.47
C ASP A 452 2.13 -14.18 1.82
N LEU A 453 3.37 -13.95 2.28
CA LEU A 453 3.88 -14.45 3.58
C LEU A 453 3.11 -13.90 4.80
N GLN A 454 2.46 -12.75 4.66
CA GLN A 454 1.56 -12.16 5.67
C GLN A 454 0.26 -12.96 5.84
N SER A 455 -0.05 -13.87 4.92
CA SER A 455 -1.28 -14.69 4.93
C SER A 455 -1.00 -16.14 5.35
N MET A 456 0.00 -16.34 6.21
CA MET A 456 0.45 -17.66 6.66
C MET A 456 0.94 -17.59 8.10
N VAL A 457 0.77 -18.67 8.86
CA VAL A 457 1.37 -18.81 10.19
C VAL A 457 2.89 -18.97 10.06
N VAL A 458 3.67 -18.20 10.82
CA VAL A 458 5.14 -18.26 10.81
C VAL A 458 5.61 -19.68 11.16
N GLY A 459 6.60 -20.21 10.44
CA GLY A 459 7.15 -21.56 10.68
C GLY A 459 6.27 -22.72 10.24
N SER A 460 5.03 -22.47 9.80
CA SER A 460 4.19 -23.49 9.19
C SER A 460 4.84 -24.06 7.91
N PRO A 461 4.53 -25.30 7.50
CA PRO A 461 5.06 -25.87 6.26
C PRO A 461 4.85 -24.98 5.04
N LYS A 462 3.66 -24.36 4.93
CA LYS A 462 3.34 -23.43 3.84
C LYS A 462 4.23 -22.18 3.87
N PHE A 463 4.41 -21.58 5.04
CA PHE A 463 5.31 -20.42 5.22
C PHE A 463 6.74 -20.76 4.83
N MET A 464 7.27 -21.90 5.30
CA MET A 464 8.65 -22.31 5.01
C MET A 464 8.87 -22.61 3.52
N GLN A 465 7.90 -23.25 2.87
CA GLN A 465 7.92 -23.51 1.43
C GLN A 465 7.91 -22.19 0.62
N HIS A 466 6.99 -21.27 0.93
CA HIS A 466 6.92 -19.99 0.24
C HIS A 466 8.14 -19.12 0.51
N PHE A 467 8.63 -19.08 1.74
CA PHE A 467 9.83 -18.30 2.03
C PHE A 467 11.06 -18.84 1.30
N ARG A 468 11.19 -20.17 1.16
CA ARG A 468 12.23 -20.76 0.31
C ARG A 468 12.07 -20.32 -1.15
N TRP A 469 10.85 -20.38 -1.67
CA TRP A 469 10.55 -19.95 -3.05
C TRP A 469 10.88 -18.47 -3.28
N TYR A 470 10.68 -17.60 -2.29
CA TYR A 470 11.05 -16.18 -2.38
C TYR A 470 12.55 -16.00 -2.60
N LEU A 471 13.39 -16.85 -1.99
CA LEU A 471 14.83 -16.81 -2.23
C LEU A 471 15.20 -17.22 -3.66
N ASP A 472 14.46 -18.16 -4.23
CA ASP A 472 14.66 -18.59 -5.62
C ASP A 472 14.24 -17.48 -6.59
N ILE A 473 13.14 -16.75 -6.31
CA ILE A 473 12.73 -15.56 -7.05
C ILE A 473 13.79 -14.46 -6.94
N LEU A 474 14.18 -14.07 -5.71
CA LEU A 474 15.14 -12.99 -5.47
C LEU A 474 16.48 -13.22 -6.19
N LYS A 475 16.89 -14.49 -6.33
CA LYS A 475 18.12 -14.85 -7.04
C LYS A 475 17.97 -14.90 -8.56
N GLY A 476 16.79 -15.24 -9.05
CA GLY A 476 16.56 -15.64 -10.44
C GLY A 476 15.75 -14.68 -11.29
N ARG A 477 15.13 -13.65 -10.69
CA ARG A 477 14.16 -12.76 -11.35
C ARG A 477 14.55 -11.29 -11.18
N ASP A 478 14.02 -10.45 -12.06
CA ASP A 478 14.37 -9.02 -12.09
C ASP A 478 13.65 -8.17 -11.02
N PHE A 479 12.68 -8.73 -10.30
CA PHE A 479 11.97 -8.07 -9.20
C PHE A 479 12.24 -8.74 -7.86
N ALA A 480 11.99 -8.02 -6.76
CA ALA A 480 12.17 -8.56 -5.41
C ALA A 480 10.83 -8.88 -4.73
N PRO A 481 10.59 -10.12 -4.25
CA PRO A 481 9.44 -10.40 -3.41
C PRO A 481 9.66 -9.75 -2.04
N ASN A 482 8.61 -9.15 -1.49
CA ASN A 482 8.69 -8.42 -0.24
C ASN A 482 8.43 -9.36 0.94
N PHE A 483 9.27 -9.29 1.98
CA PHE A 483 9.03 -9.95 3.27
C PHE A 483 7.94 -9.18 4.03
N THR A 484 6.71 -9.29 3.54
CA THR A 484 5.56 -8.58 4.10
C THR A 484 5.19 -9.18 5.44
N ILE A 485 5.28 -8.34 6.48
CA ILE A 485 4.95 -8.71 7.86
C ILE A 485 3.44 -8.78 8.02
N MET A 486 2.76 -7.66 7.72
CA MET A 486 1.32 -7.46 7.83
C MET A 486 0.92 -6.35 6.85
N THR A 487 -0.26 -6.44 6.25
CA THR A 487 -0.85 -5.35 5.45
C THR A 487 -2.11 -4.83 6.10
N GLY A 488 -2.54 -3.62 5.73
CA GLY A 488 -3.83 -3.10 6.16
C GLY A 488 -5.00 -3.96 5.66
N ASP A 489 -4.82 -4.73 4.57
CA ASP A 489 -5.83 -5.70 4.10
C ASP A 489 -5.92 -6.94 5.00
N LYS A 490 -4.79 -7.37 5.54
CA LYS A 490 -4.70 -8.55 6.41
C LYS A 490 -4.86 -8.25 7.89
N ASP A 491 -4.97 -6.98 8.26
CA ASP A 491 -5.43 -6.57 9.58
C ASP A 491 -6.97 -6.58 9.61
N ASP A 492 -7.51 -7.80 9.60
CA ASP A 492 -8.93 -8.15 9.52
C ASP A 492 -9.16 -9.44 10.34
N PRO A 493 -10.33 -9.60 11.00
CA PRO A 493 -10.59 -10.76 11.87
C PRO A 493 -10.35 -12.12 11.23
N ARG A 494 -10.55 -12.23 9.90
CA ARG A 494 -10.37 -13.49 9.15
C ARG A 494 -8.93 -13.99 9.15
N PHE A 495 -7.97 -13.14 9.50
CA PHE A 495 -6.54 -13.40 9.39
C PHE A 495 -5.82 -13.32 10.75
N ASP A 496 -6.57 -13.21 11.85
CA ASP A 496 -6.02 -13.13 13.22
C ASP A 496 -5.03 -14.27 13.52
N GLU A 497 -5.33 -15.48 13.03
CA GLU A 497 -4.50 -16.68 13.24
C GLU A 497 -3.04 -16.51 12.80
N PHE A 498 -2.77 -15.65 11.80
CA PHE A 498 -1.41 -15.43 11.28
C PHE A 498 -0.53 -14.57 12.21
N TYR A 499 -1.14 -13.90 13.19
CA TYR A 499 -0.48 -12.91 14.06
C TYR A 499 -0.55 -13.25 15.55
N LEU A 500 -1.00 -14.46 15.90
CA LEU A 500 -1.02 -14.95 17.27
C LEU A 500 0.39 -15.12 17.87
N GLY A 501 1.37 -15.43 17.03
CA GLY A 501 2.78 -15.65 17.42
C GLY A 501 3.76 -15.33 16.29
N GLY A 502 5.06 -15.32 16.61
CA GLY A 502 6.13 -15.10 15.62
C GLY A 502 6.30 -13.66 15.13
N ASN A 503 5.64 -12.69 15.76
CA ASN A 503 5.69 -11.28 15.36
C ASN A 503 7.11 -10.69 15.50
N GLU A 504 7.84 -11.04 16.56
CA GLU A 504 9.25 -10.68 16.74
C GLU A 504 10.14 -11.33 15.67
N ALA A 505 9.90 -12.60 15.32
CA ALA A 505 10.64 -13.30 14.27
C ALA A 505 10.40 -12.68 12.88
N ARG A 506 9.17 -12.25 12.58
CA ARG A 506 8.83 -11.52 11.35
C ARG A 506 9.61 -10.22 11.24
N LEU A 507 9.53 -9.35 12.25
CA LEU A 507 10.24 -8.07 12.20
C LEU A 507 11.76 -8.26 12.23
N PHE A 508 12.27 -9.26 12.97
CA PHE A 508 13.69 -9.57 13.01
C PHE A 508 14.21 -9.93 11.61
N THR A 509 13.49 -10.82 10.92
CA THR A 509 13.85 -11.25 9.56
C THR A 509 13.74 -10.08 8.58
N ALA A 510 12.64 -9.33 8.63
CA ALA A 510 12.41 -8.16 7.77
C ALA A 510 13.53 -7.10 7.89
N LEU A 511 14.01 -6.82 9.11
CA LEU A 511 15.03 -5.80 9.32
C LEU A 511 16.44 -6.28 8.98
N PHE A 512 16.78 -7.55 9.20
CA PHE A 512 18.15 -8.04 9.05
C PHE A 512 18.43 -8.83 7.76
N LEU A 513 17.39 -9.12 6.98
CA LEU A 513 17.53 -9.65 5.62
C LEU A 513 17.64 -8.48 4.61
N ALA A 514 18.75 -7.77 4.65
CA ALA A 514 18.92 -6.47 4.00
C ALA A 514 18.89 -6.47 2.45
N ASP A 515 18.97 -7.63 1.81
CA ASP A 515 18.85 -7.78 0.36
C ASP A 515 17.43 -8.18 -0.11
N MET A 516 16.46 -8.24 0.81
CA MET A 516 15.05 -8.42 0.53
C MET A 516 14.26 -7.24 1.11
N PRO A 517 13.32 -6.63 0.36
CA PRO A 517 12.54 -5.52 0.90
C PRO A 517 11.48 -6.05 1.87
N SER A 518 10.97 -5.19 2.75
CA SER A 518 9.90 -5.55 3.69
C SER A 518 8.76 -4.54 3.71
N TYR A 519 7.60 -4.94 4.23
CA TYR A 519 6.39 -4.13 4.32
C TYR A 519 5.68 -4.42 5.63
N MET A 520 5.34 -3.37 6.37
CA MET A 520 4.61 -3.45 7.64
C MET A 520 3.51 -2.40 7.67
N ALA A 521 2.26 -2.82 7.78
CA ALA A 521 1.18 -1.89 8.05
C ALA A 521 1.30 -1.28 9.45
N GLN A 522 0.88 -0.02 9.56
CA GLN A 522 0.73 0.69 10.82
C GLN A 522 -0.06 -0.14 11.84
N GLY A 523 0.36 -0.05 13.12
CA GLY A 523 -0.36 -0.66 14.24
C GLY A 523 0.11 -2.08 14.56
N PHE A 524 0.85 -2.74 13.65
CA PHE A 524 1.49 -4.04 13.91
C PHE A 524 2.28 -4.04 15.22
N GLU A 525 3.01 -2.96 15.50
CA GLU A 525 3.91 -2.85 16.63
C GLU A 525 3.24 -2.92 18.00
N CYS A 526 1.93 -2.67 18.06
CA CYS A 526 1.15 -2.72 19.29
C CYS A 526 -0.05 -3.67 19.17
N ARG A 527 -0.14 -4.46 18.10
CA ARG A 527 -1.29 -5.31 17.81
C ARG A 527 -1.52 -6.33 18.92
N ASP A 528 -2.76 -6.41 19.38
CA ASP A 528 -3.18 -7.46 20.29
C ASP A 528 -3.32 -8.81 19.53
N PRO A 529 -3.11 -9.96 20.18
CA PRO A 529 -3.09 -11.25 19.49
C PRO A 529 -4.44 -11.66 18.89
N HIS A 530 -5.57 -11.18 19.43
CA HIS A 530 -6.94 -11.50 18.96
C HIS A 530 -7.17 -13.01 18.68
N PRO A 531 -7.08 -13.91 19.68
CA PRO A 531 -7.41 -15.33 19.49
C PRO A 531 -8.85 -15.56 19.05
N THR A 532 -9.71 -14.57 19.29
CA THR A 532 -11.04 -14.43 18.72
C THR A 532 -11.17 -13.02 18.15
N PRO A 533 -12.03 -12.80 17.14
CA PRO A 533 -12.29 -11.47 16.59
C PRO A 533 -12.52 -10.41 17.66
N ALA A 534 -11.75 -9.32 17.58
CA ALA A 534 -11.97 -8.11 18.36
C ALA A 534 -13.08 -7.24 17.73
N PRO A 535 -13.52 -6.16 18.39
CA PRO A 535 -14.36 -5.16 17.75
C PRO A 535 -13.69 -4.58 16.49
N ASN A 536 -14.51 -4.18 15.52
CA ASN A 536 -14.08 -3.70 14.20
C ASN A 536 -13.09 -2.52 14.26
N GLU A 537 -13.18 -1.70 15.30
CA GLU A 537 -12.30 -0.54 15.52
C GLU A 537 -10.82 -0.91 15.69
N HIS A 538 -10.51 -2.18 15.99
CA HIS A 538 -9.14 -2.68 16.12
C HIS A 538 -8.50 -3.13 14.80
N TYR A 539 -9.25 -3.09 13.69
CA TYR A 539 -8.82 -3.62 12.39
C TYR A 539 -8.73 -2.51 11.35
N SER A 540 -7.51 -2.19 10.92
CA SER A 540 -7.26 -1.10 9.98
C SER A 540 -7.90 -1.32 8.60
N LYS A 541 -8.15 -2.58 8.19
CA LYS A 541 -8.92 -2.92 6.97
C LYS A 541 -10.29 -2.24 6.96
N LEU A 542 -10.97 -2.21 8.10
CA LEU A 542 -12.34 -1.74 8.16
C LEU A 542 -12.44 -0.21 8.05
N TYR A 543 -11.32 0.51 8.21
CA TYR A 543 -11.20 1.94 7.96
C TYR A 543 -10.90 2.28 6.50
N VAL A 544 -10.72 1.29 5.61
CA VAL A 544 -10.70 1.54 4.16
C VAL A 544 -12.07 1.99 3.65
N PHE A 545 -13.14 1.56 4.34
CA PHE A 545 -14.52 1.88 4.02
C PHE A 545 -15.12 2.78 5.11
N ARG A 546 -16.18 3.54 4.81
CA ARG A 546 -17.07 4.07 5.85
C ARG A 546 -18.42 3.38 5.71
N ILE A 547 -18.57 2.28 6.43
CA ILE A 547 -19.81 1.51 6.50
C ILE A 547 -20.51 1.88 7.81
N SER A 548 -21.71 2.43 7.73
CA SER A 548 -22.47 2.88 8.92
C SER A 548 -23.34 1.79 9.55
N ASN A 549 -23.66 0.72 8.80
CA ASN A 549 -24.57 -0.34 9.24
C ASN A 549 -24.03 -1.74 8.87
N GLY A 550 -24.39 -2.75 9.66
CA GLY A 550 -24.02 -4.15 9.42
C GLY A 550 -22.75 -4.60 10.13
N GLU A 551 -22.36 -5.86 9.91
CA GLU A 551 -21.28 -6.53 10.65
C GLU A 551 -19.88 -5.92 10.44
N LYS A 552 -19.69 -5.18 9.34
CA LYS A 552 -18.41 -4.51 9.00
C LYS A 552 -18.38 -3.03 9.41
N ALA A 553 -19.42 -2.53 10.07
CA ALA A 553 -19.49 -1.13 10.47
C ALA A 553 -18.51 -0.82 11.61
N THR A 554 -17.88 0.35 11.55
CA THR A 554 -17.07 0.93 12.63
C THR A 554 -17.84 2.07 13.27
N LYS A 555 -17.81 2.19 14.60
CA LYS A 555 -18.58 3.18 15.39
C LYS A 555 -17.75 4.35 15.90
N GLY A 556 -16.43 4.28 15.79
CA GLY A 556 -15.51 5.28 16.32
C GLY A 556 -14.17 5.31 15.58
N PRO A 557 -13.20 6.12 16.07
CA PRO A 557 -11.85 6.13 15.52
C PRO A 557 -11.16 4.78 15.74
N TYR A 558 -10.11 4.52 14.95
CA TYR A 558 -9.29 3.33 15.09
C TYR A 558 -8.70 3.22 16.50
N VAL A 559 -8.71 2.01 17.05
CA VAL A 559 -8.19 1.70 18.38
C VAL A 559 -6.88 0.95 18.25
N PHE A 560 -5.78 1.61 18.62
CA PHE A 560 -4.48 0.96 18.72
C PHE A 560 -4.49 -0.13 19.78
N GLY A 561 -3.87 -1.27 19.46
CA GLY A 561 -3.73 -2.37 20.40
C GLY A 561 -2.93 -1.99 21.65
N LYS A 562 -3.13 -2.77 22.72
CA LYS A 562 -2.54 -2.55 24.04
C LYS A 562 -1.46 -3.56 24.36
N ASN A 563 -0.84 -4.17 23.35
CA ASN A 563 0.20 -5.17 23.52
C ASN A 563 1.57 -4.55 23.84
N GLY A 564 1.72 -4.09 25.08
CA GLY A 564 2.96 -3.46 25.54
C GLY A 564 4.17 -4.40 25.53
N GLN A 565 3.96 -5.71 25.71
CA GLN A 565 5.06 -6.66 25.68
C GLN A 565 5.65 -6.80 24.29
N LEU A 566 4.80 -6.92 23.26
CA LEU A 566 5.23 -6.91 21.86
C LEU A 566 5.92 -5.59 21.53
N TYR A 567 5.28 -4.45 21.81
CA TYR A 567 5.84 -3.14 21.51
C TYR A 567 7.22 -2.92 22.15
N HIS A 568 7.40 -3.37 23.40
CA HIS A 568 8.68 -3.31 24.08
C HIS A 568 9.76 -4.16 23.38
N ARG A 569 9.44 -5.41 23.01
CA ARG A 569 10.39 -6.31 22.30
C ARG A 569 10.74 -5.77 20.93
N LEU A 570 9.75 -5.30 20.17
CA LEU A 570 9.97 -4.70 18.85
C LEU A 570 10.74 -3.37 18.94
N SER A 571 10.54 -2.56 20.00
CA SER A 571 11.34 -1.34 20.22
C SER A 571 12.82 -1.67 20.43
N ARG A 572 13.13 -2.70 21.22
CA ARG A 572 14.52 -3.17 21.41
C ARG A 572 15.14 -3.65 20.10
N LEU A 573 14.35 -4.37 19.29
CA LEU A 573 14.77 -4.81 17.96
C LEU A 573 15.03 -3.62 17.02
N ARG A 574 14.19 -2.59 17.04
CA ARG A 574 14.40 -1.35 16.26
C ARG A 574 15.68 -0.63 16.67
N PHE A 575 16.02 -0.57 17.96
CA PHE A 575 17.32 -0.02 18.42
C PHE A 575 18.51 -0.84 17.93
N ALA A 576 18.41 -2.17 17.98
CA ALA A 576 19.45 -3.02 17.41
C ALA A 576 19.58 -2.75 15.90
N ALA A 577 18.48 -2.61 15.18
CA ALA A 577 18.50 -2.30 13.76
C ALA A 577 19.17 -0.94 13.46
N GLU A 578 18.92 0.13 14.21
CA GLU A 578 19.61 1.42 14.04
C GLU A 578 21.14 1.30 14.12
N GLN A 579 21.65 0.41 14.97
CA GLN A 579 23.09 0.19 15.16
C GLN A 579 23.69 -0.71 14.07
N LEU A 580 22.95 -1.72 13.65
CA LEU A 580 23.46 -2.80 12.80
C LEU A 580 23.23 -2.54 11.31
N LEU A 581 22.09 -1.97 10.91
CA LEU A 581 21.70 -1.76 9.52
C LEU A 581 22.70 -0.96 8.69
N PRO A 582 23.28 0.16 9.18
CA PRO A 582 24.26 0.93 8.41
C PRO A 582 25.47 0.10 7.94
N GLN A 583 25.77 -1.01 8.63
CA GLN A 583 26.88 -1.89 8.32
C GLN A 583 26.49 -3.03 7.35
N ILE A 584 25.19 -3.31 7.19
CA ILE A 584 24.71 -4.47 6.41
C ILE A 584 23.82 -4.10 5.21
N VAL A 585 23.28 -2.89 5.14
CA VAL A 585 22.26 -2.47 4.15
C VAL A 585 22.67 -2.67 2.69
N ASN A 586 23.98 -2.57 2.41
CA ASN A 586 24.54 -2.74 1.06
C ASN A 586 25.18 -4.12 0.84
N SER A 587 24.95 -5.07 1.73
CA SER A 587 25.49 -6.43 1.62
C SER A 587 24.46 -7.39 1.04
N ASP A 588 24.93 -8.44 0.38
CA ASP A 588 24.10 -9.57 -0.01
C ASP A 588 24.04 -10.60 1.12
N THR A 589 23.00 -11.41 1.14
CA THR A 589 22.81 -12.47 2.13
C THR A 589 23.59 -13.72 1.76
N GLN A 590 24.47 -14.17 2.66
CA GLN A 590 25.04 -15.50 2.66
C GLN A 590 24.23 -16.40 3.59
N TRP A 591 23.39 -17.26 3.00
CA TRP A 591 22.65 -18.27 3.74
C TRP A 591 23.58 -19.35 4.31
N LEU A 592 23.45 -19.61 5.60
CA LEU A 592 24.15 -20.69 6.31
C LEU A 592 23.19 -21.84 6.62
N LEU A 593 21.97 -21.48 7.05
CA LEU A 593 20.81 -22.35 7.13
C LEU A 593 19.65 -21.62 6.42
N PRO A 594 19.40 -21.86 5.13
CA PRO A 594 18.25 -21.25 4.43
C PRO A 594 16.92 -21.84 4.95
N PRO A 595 15.78 -21.18 4.68
CA PRO A 595 14.46 -21.77 4.89
C PRO A 595 14.38 -23.15 4.23
N ASP A 596 14.01 -24.15 5.02
CA ASP A 596 13.82 -25.53 4.57
C ASP A 596 12.38 -25.70 4.07
N ALA A 597 12.22 -25.93 2.77
CA ALA A 597 10.90 -26.09 2.15
C ALA A 597 10.10 -27.29 2.68
N THR A 598 10.74 -28.25 3.33
CA THR A 598 10.04 -29.38 3.99
C THR A 598 9.56 -29.05 5.40
N ALA A 599 10.02 -27.90 5.95
CA ALA A 599 9.85 -27.50 7.34
C ALA A 599 10.36 -28.52 8.38
N ALA A 600 11.31 -29.40 8.00
CA ALA A 600 11.94 -30.31 8.94
C ALA A 600 12.81 -29.56 9.96
N THR A 601 13.40 -28.44 9.56
CA THR A 601 13.93 -27.41 10.47
C THR A 601 13.21 -26.08 10.24
N ARG A 602 12.92 -25.37 11.33
CA ARG A 602 12.37 -24.00 11.32
C ARG A 602 13.40 -22.97 11.76
N VAL A 603 14.63 -23.40 12.05
CA VAL A 603 15.74 -22.49 12.31
C VAL A 603 16.40 -22.09 11.01
N ILE A 604 16.52 -20.78 10.80
CA ILE A 604 17.27 -20.20 9.70
C ILE A 604 18.44 -19.36 10.23
N ALA A 605 19.49 -19.26 9.43
CA ALA A 605 20.68 -18.50 9.78
C ALA A 605 21.39 -17.94 8.55
N TRP A 606 21.87 -16.71 8.66
CA TRP A 606 22.59 -16.04 7.58
C TRP A 606 23.61 -15.03 8.10
N THR A 607 24.48 -14.59 7.19
CA THR A 607 25.46 -13.53 7.41
C THR A 607 25.60 -12.68 6.14
N GLN A 608 26.43 -11.65 6.18
CA GLN A 608 26.69 -10.76 5.05
C GLN A 608 27.77 -11.34 4.13
N SER A 609 27.57 -11.18 2.82
CA SER A 609 28.57 -11.42 1.77
C SER A 609 29.01 -10.09 1.16
N PRO A 610 30.31 -9.93 0.81
CA PRO A 610 31.41 -10.86 1.04
C PRO A 610 32.09 -10.72 2.42
N LYS A 611 31.67 -9.74 3.24
CA LYS A 611 32.31 -9.40 4.52
C LYS A 611 31.35 -9.64 5.69
N PRO A 612 31.43 -10.80 6.37
CA PRO A 612 30.56 -11.11 7.48
C PRO A 612 30.95 -10.29 8.72
N HIS A 613 29.99 -9.53 9.24
CA HIS A 613 30.10 -8.76 10.48
C HIS A 613 29.24 -9.33 11.59
N TYR A 614 28.09 -9.87 11.21
CA TYR A 614 27.07 -10.41 12.11
C TYR A 614 26.55 -11.76 11.64
N LEU A 615 26.29 -12.65 12.59
CA LEU A 615 25.53 -13.89 12.41
C LEU A 615 24.10 -13.66 12.90
N PHE A 616 23.14 -13.80 12.00
CA PHE A 616 21.72 -13.77 12.34
C PHE A 616 21.19 -15.19 12.43
N VAL A 617 20.46 -15.50 13.49
CA VAL A 617 19.80 -16.80 13.70
C VAL A 617 18.40 -16.55 14.24
N VAL A 618 17.38 -17.18 13.67
CA VAL A 618 16.00 -17.08 14.16
C VAL A 618 15.32 -18.44 14.13
N ASN A 619 14.59 -18.74 15.21
CA ASN A 619 13.65 -19.86 15.26
C ASN A 619 12.30 -19.37 14.73
N LEU A 620 11.87 -19.90 13.58
CA LEU A 620 10.56 -19.60 13.02
C LEU A 620 9.47 -20.49 13.61
N ASP A 621 9.81 -21.51 14.40
CA ASP A 621 8.84 -22.23 15.22
C ASP A 621 8.33 -21.30 16.32
N VAL A 622 7.01 -21.14 16.42
CA VAL A 622 6.37 -20.25 17.40
C VAL A 622 5.86 -20.99 18.63
N ASP A 623 5.94 -22.33 18.62
CA ASP A 623 5.44 -23.18 19.68
C ASP A 623 6.58 -23.90 20.42
N GLU A 624 7.62 -24.34 19.70
CA GLU A 624 8.69 -25.18 20.26
C GLU A 624 10.08 -24.52 20.19
N PRO A 625 10.91 -24.67 21.25
CA PRO A 625 12.30 -24.26 21.20
C PRO A 625 13.12 -25.19 20.31
N ALA A 626 14.13 -24.64 19.65
CA ALA A 626 15.11 -25.40 18.89
C ALA A 626 16.36 -25.67 19.73
N VAL A 627 16.87 -26.91 19.71
CA VAL A 627 18.04 -27.33 20.49
C VAL A 627 19.15 -27.90 19.61
N ASN A 628 20.39 -27.84 20.09
CA ASN A 628 21.57 -28.41 19.43
C ASN A 628 21.74 -27.91 17.97
N ILE A 629 21.54 -26.62 17.76
CA ILE A 629 21.57 -26.00 16.44
C ILE A 629 23.02 -25.92 15.97
N LYS A 630 23.24 -26.32 14.71
CA LYS A 630 24.56 -26.37 14.08
C LYS A 630 24.63 -25.40 12.92
N ILE A 631 25.41 -24.33 13.08
CA ILE A 631 25.65 -23.35 12.02
C ILE A 631 26.96 -23.74 11.30
N PRO A 632 26.94 -24.00 9.99
CA PRO A 632 28.15 -24.38 9.26
C PRO A 632 29.20 -23.26 9.28
N LYS A 633 30.48 -23.64 9.16
CA LYS A 633 31.59 -22.68 8.98
C LYS A 633 31.29 -21.75 7.80
N ILE A 634 31.56 -20.46 8.00
CA ILE A 634 31.42 -19.43 6.96
C ILE A 634 32.59 -19.53 5.99
N ARG A 635 32.28 -19.79 4.73
CA ARG A 635 33.30 -19.92 3.67
C ARG A 635 34.04 -18.59 3.50
N GLY A 636 35.37 -18.64 3.42
CA GLY A 636 36.20 -17.44 3.22
C GLY A 636 36.47 -16.63 4.49
N TYR A 637 35.93 -17.04 5.65
CA TYR A 637 36.10 -16.32 6.91
C TYR A 637 36.69 -17.22 8.01
N GLU A 638 37.99 -17.49 7.90
CA GLU A 638 38.66 -18.56 8.66
C GLU A 638 39.49 -18.07 9.86
N LYS A 639 39.65 -16.75 10.03
CA LYS A 639 40.62 -16.15 10.98
C LYS A 639 39.99 -15.36 12.13
N ALA A 640 38.66 -15.33 12.25
CA ALA A 640 38.00 -14.58 13.31
C ALA A 640 37.79 -15.42 14.57
N ALA A 641 37.87 -14.77 15.73
CA ALA A 641 37.41 -15.36 16.99
C ALA A 641 35.92 -15.78 16.86
N PRO A 642 35.42 -16.74 17.65
CA PRO A 642 34.01 -17.10 17.58
C PRO A 642 33.12 -15.88 17.90
N PRO A 643 32.00 -15.71 17.19
CA PRO A 643 31.15 -14.54 17.38
C PRO A 643 30.47 -14.60 18.74
N ARG A 644 30.23 -13.44 19.33
CA ARG A 644 29.62 -13.30 20.66
C ARG A 644 28.18 -12.85 20.57
N LEU A 645 27.32 -13.36 21.44
CA LEU A 645 25.92 -12.95 21.47
C LEU A 645 25.84 -11.44 21.71
N HIS A 646 25.23 -10.74 20.76
CA HIS A 646 25.13 -9.27 20.75
C HIS A 646 23.69 -8.82 21.04
N PHE A 647 22.69 -9.55 20.55
CA PHE A 647 21.28 -9.21 20.74
C PHE A 647 20.40 -10.47 20.77
N SER A 648 19.31 -10.42 21.55
CA SER A 648 18.21 -11.38 21.55
C SER A 648 16.87 -10.64 21.63
N THR A 649 15.89 -11.08 20.84
CA THR A 649 14.51 -10.55 20.91
C THR A 649 13.83 -10.88 22.25
N HIS A 650 14.26 -11.94 22.94
CA HIS A 650 13.64 -12.45 24.16
C HIS A 650 14.39 -12.06 25.44
N GLN A 651 15.72 -11.94 25.39
CA GLN A 651 16.53 -11.62 26.57
C GLN A 651 16.90 -10.14 26.61
N GLU A 652 16.54 -9.43 27.68
CA GLU A 652 16.87 -8.00 27.85
C GLU A 652 18.37 -7.72 27.98
N LYS A 653 19.05 -8.57 28.74
CA LYS A 653 20.49 -8.52 28.95
C LYS A 653 21.08 -9.82 28.44
N VAL A 654 21.90 -9.72 27.41
CA VAL A 654 22.64 -10.86 26.88
C VAL A 654 23.99 -10.97 27.58
N GLN A 655 24.39 -12.19 27.93
CA GLN A 655 25.78 -12.46 28.26
C GLN A 655 26.57 -12.54 26.95
N LEU A 656 27.73 -11.88 26.88
CA LEU A 656 28.55 -11.80 25.66
C LEU A 656 29.34 -13.10 25.42
N ASP A 657 28.65 -14.23 25.53
CA ASP A 657 29.22 -15.56 25.39
C ASP A 657 29.58 -15.80 23.93
N ALA A 658 30.78 -16.30 23.71
CA ALA A 658 31.26 -16.69 22.40
C ALA A 658 30.66 -18.05 22.02
N LEU A 659 30.22 -18.19 20.76
CA LEU A 659 29.75 -19.48 20.27
C LEU A 659 30.87 -20.52 20.31
N PHE A 660 30.54 -21.73 20.74
CA PHE A 660 31.48 -22.84 20.65
C PHE A 660 31.70 -23.21 19.17
N PHE A 661 32.96 -23.26 18.73
CA PHE A 661 33.33 -23.63 17.37
C PHE A 661 34.26 -24.84 17.39
N ASN A 662 33.87 -25.93 16.72
CA ASN A 662 34.65 -27.17 16.68
C ASN A 662 35.55 -27.31 15.44
N GLY A 663 35.81 -26.22 14.72
CA GLY A 663 36.55 -26.23 13.45
C GLY A 663 35.70 -26.45 12.20
N LYS A 664 34.46 -26.94 12.34
CA LYS A 664 33.54 -27.19 11.22
C LYS A 664 32.21 -26.42 11.32
N GLN A 665 31.74 -26.19 12.54
CA GLN A 665 30.41 -25.65 12.81
C GLN A 665 30.40 -24.92 14.15
N TYR A 666 29.63 -23.83 14.21
CA TYR A 666 29.28 -23.15 15.45
C TYR A 666 28.08 -23.84 16.08
N GLN A 667 28.08 -23.96 17.41
CA GLN A 667 27.01 -24.59 18.17
C GLN A 667 26.23 -23.55 18.96
N ILE A 668 24.90 -23.63 18.86
CA ILE A 668 23.95 -22.94 19.73
C ILE A 668 23.16 -24.01 20.46
N ASP A 669 23.23 -24.01 21.80
CA ASP A 669 22.63 -25.07 22.61
C ASP A 669 21.10 -25.04 22.57
N GLY A 670 20.52 -23.84 22.60
CA GLY A 670 19.07 -23.62 22.51
C GLY A 670 18.70 -22.23 21.99
N LEU A 671 17.55 -22.15 21.31
CA LEU A 671 16.92 -20.95 20.80
C LEU A 671 15.41 -21.07 21.05
N GLU A 672 14.82 -20.13 21.79
CA GLU A 672 13.40 -20.20 22.19
C GLU A 672 12.46 -20.09 20.97
N ALA A 673 11.20 -20.46 21.16
CA ALA A 673 10.16 -20.29 20.14
C ALA A 673 10.04 -18.81 19.72
N GLY A 674 10.10 -18.53 18.42
CA GLY A 674 10.06 -17.18 17.85
C GLY A 674 11.28 -16.30 18.16
N GLU A 675 12.34 -16.84 18.76
CA GLU A 675 13.51 -16.06 19.17
C GLU A 675 14.45 -15.76 17.99
N GLY A 676 14.80 -14.49 17.82
CA GLY A 676 15.87 -14.03 16.94
C GLY A 676 17.09 -13.59 17.75
N ARG A 677 18.28 -14.00 17.33
CA ARG A 677 19.57 -13.64 17.93
C ARG A 677 20.54 -13.09 16.89
N VAL A 678 21.31 -12.10 17.30
CA VAL A 678 22.46 -11.57 16.55
C VAL A 678 23.72 -11.91 17.32
N TYR A 679 24.72 -12.45 16.62
CA TYR A 679 26.08 -12.59 17.15
C TYR A 679 27.04 -11.70 16.36
N SER A 680 28.01 -11.08 17.03
CA SER A 680 28.96 -10.13 16.44
C SER A 680 30.37 -10.70 16.40
N TRP A 681 31.06 -10.52 15.27
CA TRP A 681 32.52 -10.66 15.19
C TRP A 681 33.27 -9.35 15.44
N ILE A 682 32.56 -8.22 15.50
CA ILE A 682 33.12 -6.91 15.79
C ILE A 682 33.22 -6.76 17.32
N HIS A 683 34.42 -6.38 17.78
CA HIS A 683 34.73 -6.08 19.18
C HIS A 683 34.44 -4.62 19.53
#